data_AF-A0A8T7HMQ4-F1
#
_entry.id   AF-A0A8T7HMQ4-F1
#
_cell.length_a   1.000
_cell.length_b   1.000
_cell.length_c   1.000
_cell.angle_alpha   90.00
_cell.angle_beta   90.00
_cell.angle_gamma   90.00
#
_symmetry.space_group_name_H-M   'P 1'
#
loop_
_entity.id
_entity.type
_entity.pdbx_description
1 polymer ?
#
loop_
_entity_poly.entity_id
_entity_poly.type
_entity_poly.pdbx_seq_one_letter_code
_entity_poly.pdbx_strand_id
1 'polypeptide(L)'
;MNHRYWLISIVAALLLLTSSWGYAALSNNNEAVVPSVEAVGPGNWEWINYGPDGGSFSPQTQINKETVSYLEMKWIYPFQSDVETTFPNSVQEGASAPPIIVDGVVYVAKNKQDVVAVDAKTGEQVWYSDVITQAADFDAWLAEFPYMQGQYGHTHAINYYADRNELILSSAPCWLKSLNAEDGSMAWQLGPELLCGTQAQMGNPLGAMGTFKSKGYMSAIQNHPPQIIDDIVVWPSFGASGRGGRSSLIGIDISNTNAPVEVYRNWLMPPGDGSQPTWAQDQCDRTNGQVWYFEYPKYIESGGSHLALNCRDAPADAIANDWINMKPGTPHFGEVHTASAFSVVWGNMPYSEKTGLVYMGTGDVGPYPNSTLKFGPNLFGSSLIAVDARTGELGWGFSALPHDLWDMDCSWGGALRDIGSQEVYIASCKNGIVYALNSATGEPIWIIDPPSIARNMQGWNYGGDSSLGQQGNGGAQVVGPDACCDITFEHMNKDWMNQNSPDCAAGESNSCTGIAVGPNAWAHIESDMAIDDKHIYMGVQNSPRRFQIKPVTDFGNQGSTIEQVEPKNSTIHAFDWRTGGEVWSTYIEGVSYRGGVMVSGGVVYAYASDGNMYMLDADTGEILNKKLFGIPVSVMPTIGADSDGNYKVFLYIGGGGGFLFSSTALPGSLAAFGNPDVLPSGPQTIIQEVEVIVEREVEIERIVEKEVINEIIVEKEVPVEVERIVEVETEVTVTEEVISPISYVAIGLGVILVVVAGVIYSRSTSK
;
A
#
# COMPACT_ATOMS: atom_id res chain seq x y z
N MET A 1 -47.86 -41.33 55.85
CA MET A 1 -46.66 -40.70 56.44
C MET A 1 -45.44 -41.28 55.76
N ASN A 2 -44.63 -40.38 55.16
CA ASN A 2 -43.21 -40.46 54.84
C ASN A 2 -42.65 -41.64 54.00
N HIS A 3 -42.92 -41.63 52.70
CA HIS A 3 -42.05 -42.25 51.67
C HIS A 3 -41.74 -41.33 50.47
N ARG A 4 -42.03 -40.03 50.57
CA ARG A 4 -41.92 -39.09 49.44
C ARG A 4 -40.56 -38.37 49.28
N TYR A 5 -39.58 -38.65 50.13
CA TYR A 5 -38.24 -38.04 50.04
C TYR A 5 -37.12 -38.97 49.55
N TRP A 6 -37.42 -40.22 49.21
CA TRP A 6 -36.42 -41.17 48.69
C TRP A 6 -36.42 -41.32 47.16
N LEU A 7 -37.50 -40.93 46.48
CA LEU A 7 -37.61 -41.05 45.02
C LEU A 7 -36.96 -39.89 44.25
N ILE A 8 -36.86 -38.71 44.86
CA ILE A 8 -36.25 -37.53 44.20
C ILE A 8 -34.71 -37.65 44.16
N SER A 9 -34.10 -38.26 45.19
CA SER A 9 -32.64 -38.49 45.21
C SER A 9 -32.19 -39.60 44.25
N ILE A 10 -33.05 -40.58 43.97
CA ILE A 10 -32.72 -41.70 43.05
C ILE A 10 -32.82 -41.26 41.59
N VAL A 11 -33.75 -40.36 41.25
CA VAL A 11 -33.86 -39.81 39.88
C VAL A 11 -32.73 -38.80 39.58
N ALA A 12 -32.30 -38.00 40.56
CA ALA A 12 -31.16 -37.10 40.39
C ALA A 12 -29.82 -37.85 40.26
N ALA A 13 -29.64 -38.98 40.97
CA ALA A 13 -28.45 -39.82 40.84
C ALA A 13 -28.39 -40.61 39.52
N LEU A 14 -29.55 -41.03 38.96
CA LEU A 14 -29.61 -41.72 37.67
C LEU A 14 -29.43 -40.78 36.46
N LEU A 15 -29.79 -39.50 36.59
CA LEU A 15 -29.50 -38.48 35.57
C LEU A 15 -28.03 -37.99 35.60
N LEU A 16 -27.33 -38.16 36.74
CA LEU A 16 -25.88 -37.88 36.84
C LEU A 16 -24.98 -39.10 36.51
N LEU A 17 -25.55 -40.30 36.44
CA LEU A 17 -24.83 -41.54 36.06
C LEU A 17 -25.06 -41.97 34.60
N THR A 18 -25.87 -41.23 33.85
CA THR A 18 -25.97 -41.36 32.38
C THR A 18 -25.21 -40.25 31.63
N SER A 19 -24.65 -39.27 32.35
CA SER A 19 -23.73 -38.24 31.81
C SER A 19 -22.25 -38.61 31.92
N SER A 20 -21.93 -39.85 32.28
CA SER A 20 -20.56 -40.33 32.53
C SER A 20 -20.18 -41.59 31.75
N TRP A 21 -20.83 -41.84 30.61
CA TRP A 21 -20.27 -42.68 29.56
C TRP A 21 -19.53 -41.80 28.56
N GLY A 22 -18.22 -41.71 28.77
CA GLY A 22 -17.25 -41.37 27.74
C GLY A 22 -17.48 -40.06 27.00
N TYR A 23 -17.06 -38.95 27.61
CA TYR A 23 -16.13 -38.08 26.90
C TYR A 23 -14.83 -38.87 26.65
N ALA A 24 -14.89 -39.91 25.82
CA ALA A 24 -13.89 -39.96 24.78
C ALA A 24 -14.22 -38.70 24.00
N ALA A 25 -13.29 -37.76 23.95
CA ALA A 25 -13.27 -36.90 22.79
C ALA A 25 -13.35 -37.88 21.61
N LEU A 26 -14.51 -37.95 20.97
CA LEU A 26 -14.49 -37.92 19.53
C LEU A 26 -13.74 -36.61 19.27
N SER A 27 -12.40 -36.71 19.25
CA SER A 27 -11.68 -36.04 18.20
C SER A 27 -12.49 -36.46 16.99
N ASN A 28 -13.38 -35.57 16.55
CA ASN A 28 -13.58 -35.45 15.13
C ASN A 28 -12.17 -35.12 14.62
N ASN A 29 -11.37 -36.17 14.46
CA ASN A 29 -10.50 -36.35 13.33
C ASN A 29 -11.42 -36.55 12.11
N ASN A 30 -12.45 -35.70 11.95
CA ASN A 30 -12.49 -34.95 10.73
C ASN A 30 -11.20 -34.11 10.80
N GLU A 31 -10.06 -34.73 10.47
CA GLU A 31 -9.15 -34.07 9.55
C GLU A 31 -10.12 -33.46 8.55
N ALA A 32 -10.23 -32.13 8.55
CA ALA A 32 -10.89 -31.46 7.45
C ALA A 32 -10.33 -32.17 6.23
N VAL A 33 -11.18 -32.80 5.44
CA VAL A 33 -10.73 -33.36 4.16
C VAL A 33 -10.33 -32.12 3.40
N VAL A 34 -9.05 -31.75 3.52
CA VAL A 34 -8.44 -30.65 2.79
C VAL A 34 -8.67 -31.05 1.34
N PRO A 35 -9.46 -30.29 0.57
CA PRO A 35 -9.58 -30.57 -0.84
C PRO A 35 -8.17 -30.55 -1.42
N SER A 36 -7.68 -31.70 -1.88
CA SER A 36 -6.41 -31.74 -2.61
C SER A 36 -6.68 -31.10 -3.96
N VAL A 37 -6.17 -29.90 -4.17
CA VAL A 37 -6.17 -29.29 -5.50
C VAL A 37 -5.13 -30.06 -6.32
N GLU A 38 -5.55 -30.76 -7.37
CA GLU A 38 -4.60 -31.33 -8.32
C GLU A 38 -3.85 -30.17 -8.99
N ALA A 39 -2.52 -30.15 -8.90
CA ALA A 39 -1.70 -29.16 -9.58
C ALA A 39 -1.84 -29.34 -11.11
N VAL A 40 -2.33 -28.31 -11.81
CA VAL A 40 -2.54 -28.36 -13.26
C VAL A 40 -2.21 -27.03 -13.94
N GLY A 41 -1.32 -27.10 -14.94
CA GLY A 41 -1.27 -26.19 -16.11
C GLY A 41 -0.70 -24.77 -15.89
N PRO A 42 -0.19 -24.11 -16.95
CA PRO A 42 0.40 -22.78 -16.83
C PRO A 42 -0.64 -21.69 -16.52
N GLY A 43 -0.39 -20.89 -15.48
CA GLY A 43 -1.20 -19.71 -15.18
C GLY A 43 -0.95 -19.07 -13.82
N ASN A 44 0.25 -19.26 -13.26
CA ASN A 44 0.58 -18.76 -11.94
C ASN A 44 0.81 -17.24 -11.94
N TRP A 45 0.56 -16.64 -10.78
CA TRP A 45 0.96 -15.31 -10.37
C TRP A 45 1.67 -15.48 -9.03
N GLU A 46 2.99 -15.69 -9.05
CA GLU A 46 3.74 -16.23 -7.90
C GLU A 46 4.28 -15.15 -6.95
N TRP A 47 4.41 -13.94 -7.47
CA TRP A 47 4.93 -12.77 -6.76
C TRP A 47 3.88 -11.68 -6.71
N ILE A 48 4.03 -10.72 -5.80
CA ILE A 48 3.15 -9.54 -5.77
C ILE A 48 2.99 -8.89 -7.15
N ASN A 49 4.08 -8.69 -7.88
CA ASN A 49 4.09 -8.09 -9.23
C ASN A 49 4.31 -9.14 -10.32
N TYR A 50 3.59 -10.27 -10.23
CA TYR A 50 3.61 -11.41 -11.13
C TYR A 50 4.88 -12.28 -11.03
N GLY A 51 6.05 -11.69 -11.23
CA GLY A 51 7.35 -12.37 -11.24
C GLY A 51 8.44 -11.62 -10.47
N PRO A 52 9.64 -12.21 -10.35
CA PRO A 52 10.78 -11.62 -9.65
C PRO A 52 11.37 -10.39 -10.37
N ASP A 53 10.98 -10.16 -11.62
CA ASP A 53 11.35 -9.01 -12.44
C ASP A 53 10.46 -7.78 -12.20
N GLY A 54 9.31 -7.93 -11.53
CA GLY A 54 8.50 -6.82 -11.04
C GLY A 54 7.48 -6.19 -12.01
N GLY A 55 7.03 -6.90 -13.02
CA GLY A 55 6.27 -6.31 -14.14
C GLY A 55 4.76 -6.14 -13.99
N SER A 56 4.10 -6.79 -13.03
CA SER A 56 2.62 -6.82 -12.90
C SER A 56 1.88 -7.13 -14.22
N PHE A 57 2.50 -7.93 -15.08
CA PHE A 57 2.00 -8.29 -16.41
C PHE A 57 1.78 -9.78 -16.53
N SER A 58 0.54 -10.18 -16.86
CA SER A 58 0.23 -11.57 -17.18
C SER A 58 0.04 -11.74 -18.69
N PRO A 59 0.77 -12.66 -19.36
CA PRO A 59 0.71 -12.87 -20.81
C PRO A 59 -0.52 -13.66 -21.26
N GLN A 60 -1.43 -14.03 -20.35
CA GLN A 60 -2.66 -14.73 -20.70
C GLN A 60 -3.54 -13.90 -21.65
N THR A 61 -4.36 -14.59 -22.44
CA THR A 61 -5.24 -13.96 -23.45
C THR A 61 -6.69 -14.46 -23.39
N GLN A 62 -7.06 -15.27 -22.39
CA GLN A 62 -8.42 -15.81 -22.27
C GLN A 62 -9.41 -14.72 -21.84
N ILE A 63 -9.01 -13.89 -20.89
CA ILE A 63 -9.69 -12.62 -20.59
C ILE A 63 -8.92 -11.54 -21.34
N ASN A 64 -9.56 -10.92 -22.33
CA ASN A 64 -8.95 -9.92 -23.20
C ASN A 64 -9.90 -8.75 -23.47
N LYS A 65 -9.47 -7.78 -24.27
CA LYS A 65 -10.26 -6.59 -24.60
C LYS A 65 -11.63 -6.89 -25.22
N GLU A 66 -11.79 -8.01 -25.93
CA GLU A 66 -13.07 -8.41 -26.50
C GLU A 66 -14.01 -9.06 -25.45
N THR A 67 -13.46 -9.69 -24.41
CA THR A 67 -14.26 -10.44 -23.45
C THR A 67 -14.41 -9.77 -22.09
N VAL A 68 -13.54 -8.82 -21.73
CA VAL A 68 -13.46 -8.25 -20.38
C VAL A 68 -14.76 -7.57 -19.94
N SER A 69 -15.55 -7.09 -20.89
CA SER A 69 -16.86 -6.50 -20.59
C SER A 69 -17.90 -7.51 -20.08
N TYR A 70 -17.66 -8.81 -20.24
CA TYR A 70 -18.54 -9.90 -19.81
C TYR A 70 -18.17 -10.51 -18.46
N LEU A 71 -17.20 -9.96 -17.73
CA LEU A 71 -16.79 -10.52 -16.44
C LEU A 71 -17.97 -10.62 -15.46
N GLU A 72 -18.20 -11.84 -14.98
CA GLU A 72 -19.18 -12.16 -13.94
C GLU A 72 -18.46 -12.67 -12.68
N MET A 73 -19.09 -12.45 -11.52
CA MET A 73 -18.59 -12.99 -10.26
C MET A 73 -18.77 -14.50 -10.29
N LYS A 74 -17.68 -15.26 -10.11
CA LYS A 74 -17.71 -16.72 -10.03
C LYS A 74 -17.97 -17.18 -8.62
N TRP A 75 -17.33 -16.54 -7.65
CA TRP A 75 -17.51 -16.80 -6.23
C TRP A 75 -17.00 -15.64 -5.39
N ILE A 76 -17.39 -15.65 -4.11
CA ILE A 76 -16.91 -14.71 -3.09
C ILE A 76 -16.58 -15.50 -1.82
N TYR A 77 -15.39 -15.24 -1.27
CA TYR A 77 -14.93 -15.77 0.01
C TYR A 77 -14.92 -14.64 1.06
N PRO A 78 -15.86 -14.61 2.01
CA PRO A 78 -15.90 -13.59 3.04
C PRO A 78 -14.80 -13.83 4.08
N PHE A 79 -14.05 -12.77 4.40
CA PHE A 79 -13.09 -12.85 5.49
C PHE A 79 -13.81 -12.86 6.83
N GLN A 80 -13.39 -13.77 7.71
CA GLN A 80 -13.87 -13.81 9.08
C GLN A 80 -13.40 -12.56 9.83
N SER A 81 -14.30 -11.99 10.65
CA SER A 81 -13.97 -10.90 11.56
C SER A 81 -13.59 -11.48 12.90
N ASP A 82 -12.31 -11.38 13.25
CA ASP A 82 -11.84 -11.77 14.57
C ASP A 82 -11.79 -10.53 15.46
N VAL A 83 -12.94 -10.19 16.04
CA VAL A 83 -13.09 -9.05 16.95
C VAL A 83 -12.54 -9.43 18.33
N GLU A 84 -11.23 -9.28 18.56
CA GLU A 84 -10.68 -9.19 19.93
C GLU A 84 -9.30 -8.50 20.08
N THR A 85 -8.67 -7.98 19.02
CA THR A 85 -7.36 -7.30 19.13
C THR A 85 -7.46 -5.79 18.93
N THR A 86 -7.74 -5.04 20.00
CA THR A 86 -7.68 -3.57 19.98
C THR A 86 -6.30 -3.08 20.39
N PHE A 87 -5.33 -3.05 19.46
CA PHE A 87 -4.09 -2.30 19.71
C PHE A 87 -4.32 -0.80 19.47
N PRO A 88 -3.74 0.10 20.27
CA PRO A 88 -3.63 1.51 19.89
C PRO A 88 -2.78 1.62 18.61
N ASN A 89 -3.31 2.20 17.52
CA ASN A 89 -2.66 2.24 16.19
C ASN A 89 -2.44 0.84 15.55
N SER A 90 -3.43 -0.06 15.70
CA SER A 90 -3.44 -1.49 15.34
C SER A 90 -3.39 -1.81 13.85
N VAL A 91 -2.96 -3.05 13.59
CA VAL A 91 -3.28 -3.85 12.41
C VAL A 91 -4.78 -3.81 12.11
N GLN A 92 -5.12 -3.35 10.90
CA GLN A 92 -6.51 -3.19 10.47
C GLN A 92 -7.10 -4.53 10.01
N GLU A 93 -8.44 -4.63 9.98
CA GLU A 93 -9.11 -5.77 9.35
C GLU A 93 -8.88 -5.80 7.82
N GLY A 94 -9.11 -6.98 7.23
CA GLY A 94 -9.02 -7.22 5.78
C GLY A 94 -7.62 -7.47 5.26
N ALA A 95 -7.39 -7.19 3.98
CA ALA A 95 -6.12 -7.48 3.30
C ALA A 95 -5.65 -6.27 2.48
N SER A 96 -4.35 -6.01 2.49
CA SER A 96 -3.71 -4.98 1.65
C SER A 96 -2.69 -5.57 0.67
N ALA A 97 -2.50 -6.88 0.68
CA ALA A 97 -1.56 -7.59 -0.17
C ALA A 97 -2.26 -8.25 -1.36
N PRO A 98 -1.93 -7.94 -2.63
CA PRO A 98 -2.49 -8.62 -3.78
C PRO A 98 -2.43 -10.15 -3.63
N PRO A 99 -3.51 -10.89 -3.94
CA PRO A 99 -3.50 -12.34 -3.82
C PRO A 99 -2.58 -12.96 -4.87
N ILE A 100 -1.82 -13.99 -4.48
CA ILE A 100 -1.01 -14.77 -5.42
C ILE A 100 -1.75 -16.07 -5.79
N ILE A 101 -1.48 -16.59 -6.98
CA ILE A 101 -2.13 -17.78 -7.51
C ILE A 101 -1.05 -18.77 -7.95
N VAL A 102 -1.03 -19.95 -7.36
CA VAL A 102 -0.07 -21.00 -7.70
C VAL A 102 -0.83 -22.31 -7.82
N ASP A 103 -0.71 -22.97 -8.98
CA ASP A 103 -1.25 -24.30 -9.24
C ASP A 103 -2.75 -24.43 -8.89
N GLY A 104 -3.54 -23.40 -9.19
CA GLY A 104 -4.98 -23.37 -8.94
C GLY A 104 -5.39 -23.05 -7.50
N VAL A 105 -4.44 -22.65 -6.65
CA VAL A 105 -4.69 -22.19 -5.27
C VAL A 105 -4.42 -20.69 -5.17
N VAL A 106 -5.37 -19.96 -4.59
CA VAL A 106 -5.23 -18.53 -4.29
C VAL A 106 -4.79 -18.37 -2.84
N TYR A 107 -3.67 -17.69 -2.62
CA TYR A 107 -3.16 -17.38 -1.29
C TYR A 107 -3.38 -15.90 -0.97
N VAL A 108 -4.01 -15.65 0.19
CA VAL A 108 -4.29 -14.31 0.70
C VAL A 108 -3.58 -14.13 2.03
N ALA A 109 -2.67 -13.16 2.08
CA ALA A 109 -2.14 -12.64 3.34
C ALA A 109 -2.99 -11.45 3.80
N LYS A 110 -3.66 -11.61 4.94
CA LYS A 110 -4.46 -10.53 5.52
C LYS A 110 -3.57 -9.54 6.27
N ASN A 111 -4.14 -8.38 6.58
CA ASN A 111 -3.50 -7.33 7.38
C ASN A 111 -3.11 -7.86 8.75
N LYS A 112 -4.00 -8.66 9.37
CA LYS A 112 -3.75 -9.43 10.60
C LYS A 112 -2.69 -10.53 10.45
N GLN A 113 -2.09 -10.69 9.28
CA GLN A 113 -0.96 -11.57 8.97
C GLN A 113 -1.31 -13.06 8.97
N ASP A 114 -2.53 -13.42 9.31
CA ASP A 114 -3.07 -14.73 9.02
C ASP A 114 -3.23 -14.93 7.50
N VAL A 115 -3.06 -16.18 7.08
CA VAL A 115 -3.04 -16.56 5.68
C VAL A 115 -4.14 -17.57 5.42
N VAL A 116 -4.90 -17.32 4.36
CA VAL A 116 -5.90 -18.28 3.87
C VAL A 116 -5.53 -18.72 2.46
N ALA A 117 -5.63 -20.03 2.23
CA ALA A 117 -5.58 -20.63 0.91
C ALA A 117 -6.99 -21.02 0.47
N VAL A 118 -7.33 -20.66 -0.75
CA VAL A 118 -8.66 -20.85 -1.33
C VAL A 118 -8.51 -21.50 -2.71
N ASP A 119 -9.34 -22.49 -3.03
CA ASP A 119 -9.38 -23.10 -4.36
C ASP A 119 -9.86 -22.05 -5.39
N ALA A 120 -9.06 -21.83 -6.44
CA ALA A 120 -9.32 -20.81 -7.46
C ALA A 120 -10.59 -21.08 -8.29
N LYS A 121 -11.00 -22.34 -8.40
CA LYS A 121 -12.19 -22.77 -9.14
C LYS A 121 -13.45 -22.57 -8.31
N THR A 122 -13.46 -23.01 -7.07
CA THR A 122 -14.68 -23.11 -6.25
C THR A 122 -14.85 -21.97 -5.24
N GLY A 123 -13.75 -21.32 -4.82
CA GLY A 123 -13.76 -20.39 -3.71
C GLY A 123 -13.82 -21.06 -2.33
N GLU A 124 -13.67 -22.38 -2.26
CA GLU A 124 -13.63 -23.12 -1.00
C GLU A 124 -12.26 -22.98 -0.33
N GLN A 125 -12.25 -22.83 1.00
CA GLN A 125 -11.02 -22.79 1.77
C GLN A 125 -10.31 -24.14 1.71
N VAL A 126 -9.04 -24.13 1.29
CA VAL A 126 -8.14 -25.29 1.33
C VAL A 126 -7.59 -25.42 2.75
N TRP A 127 -6.93 -24.37 3.24
CA TRP A 127 -6.40 -24.30 4.59
C TRP A 127 -6.40 -22.86 5.12
N TYR A 128 -6.23 -22.72 6.43
CA TYR A 128 -6.09 -21.45 7.13
C TYR A 128 -4.96 -21.54 8.15
N SER A 129 -4.12 -20.51 8.21
CA SER A 129 -3.00 -20.41 9.13
C SER A 129 -3.09 -19.12 9.94
N ASP A 130 -3.24 -19.25 11.26
CA ASP A 130 -3.15 -18.14 12.20
C ASP A 130 -1.68 -17.89 12.55
N VAL A 131 -1.08 -16.97 11.81
CA VAL A 131 0.36 -16.68 11.92
C VAL A 131 0.65 -15.80 13.15
N ILE A 132 -0.36 -15.31 13.90
CA ILE A 132 -0.21 -14.43 15.07
C ILE A 132 -0.03 -15.23 16.37
N THR A 133 1.14 -15.83 16.58
CA THR A 133 1.43 -16.46 17.89
C THR A 133 2.13 -15.55 18.90
N GLN A 134 2.61 -14.35 18.52
CA GLN A 134 3.52 -13.57 19.38
C GLN A 134 3.06 -12.14 19.75
N ALA A 135 2.01 -11.60 19.11
CA ALA A 135 1.61 -10.20 19.30
C ALA A 135 0.46 -10.00 20.31
N ALA A 136 -0.02 -11.05 21.00
CA ALA A 136 -1.15 -10.93 21.92
C ALA A 136 -0.89 -9.95 23.09
N ASP A 137 0.37 -9.68 23.43
CA ASP A 137 0.78 -8.69 24.44
C ASP A 137 1.82 -7.72 23.86
N PHE A 138 1.33 -6.60 23.30
CA PHE A 138 2.17 -5.57 22.72
C PHE A 138 3.03 -4.83 23.75
N ASP A 139 2.55 -4.69 24.99
CA ASP A 139 3.30 -4.03 26.06
C ASP A 139 4.50 -4.91 26.46
N ALA A 140 4.32 -6.24 26.52
CA ALA A 140 5.42 -7.18 26.71
C ALA A 140 6.41 -7.13 25.54
N TRP A 141 5.92 -7.09 24.30
CA TRP A 141 6.79 -6.97 23.12
C TRP A 141 7.60 -5.67 23.10
N LEU A 142 6.98 -4.53 23.40
CA LEU A 142 7.69 -3.24 23.52
C LEU A 142 8.67 -3.23 24.69
N ALA A 143 8.35 -3.91 25.80
CA ALA A 143 9.26 -4.04 26.93
C ALA A 143 10.51 -4.87 26.56
N GLU A 144 10.34 -5.90 25.73
CA GLU A 144 11.43 -6.72 25.20
C GLU A 144 12.23 -5.99 24.11
N PHE A 145 11.56 -5.23 23.25
CA PHE A 145 12.14 -4.52 22.10
C PHE A 145 11.87 -3.01 22.11
N PRO A 146 12.35 -2.24 23.12
CA PRO A 146 12.00 -0.83 23.30
C PRO A 146 12.56 0.12 22.24
N TYR A 147 13.48 -0.37 21.41
CA TYR A 147 14.14 0.36 20.32
C TYR A 147 13.34 0.33 19.00
N MET A 148 12.26 -0.45 18.95
CA MET A 148 11.42 -0.59 17.77
C MET A 148 10.32 0.48 17.75
N GLN A 149 9.94 0.93 16.57
CA GLN A 149 8.76 1.77 16.39
C GLN A 149 7.51 0.94 16.68
N GLY A 150 6.74 1.35 17.70
CA GLY A 150 5.52 0.67 18.12
C GLY A 150 4.32 0.79 17.17
N GLN A 151 4.54 0.79 15.85
CA GLN A 151 3.46 0.72 14.86
C GLN A 151 3.50 -0.66 14.20
N TYR A 152 2.42 -1.42 14.33
CA TYR A 152 2.22 -2.60 13.51
C TYR A 152 1.76 -2.18 12.12
N GLY A 153 2.55 -2.53 11.10
CA GLY A 153 2.21 -2.35 9.70
C GLY A 153 1.09 -3.28 9.23
N HIS A 154 0.49 -2.95 8.08
CA HIS A 154 -0.39 -3.82 7.31
C HIS A 154 0.44 -4.58 6.26
N THR A 155 0.10 -5.84 5.97
CA THR A 155 0.82 -6.68 5.00
C THR A 155 0.61 -6.17 3.57
N HIS A 156 1.69 -5.94 2.82
CA HIS A 156 1.62 -5.47 1.42
C HIS A 156 1.84 -6.59 0.42
N ALA A 157 2.52 -7.68 0.79
CA ALA A 157 2.81 -8.75 -0.15
C ALA A 157 3.00 -10.11 0.54
N ILE A 158 2.81 -11.15 -0.27
CA ILE A 158 3.19 -12.54 -0.03
C ILE A 158 3.80 -13.04 -1.33
N ASN A 159 4.91 -13.78 -1.26
CA ASN A 159 5.58 -14.35 -2.43
C ASN A 159 5.69 -15.87 -2.27
N TYR A 160 5.63 -16.58 -3.39
CA TYR A 160 5.88 -18.01 -3.45
C TYR A 160 7.36 -18.30 -3.74
N TYR A 161 8.00 -19.07 -2.87
CA TYR A 161 9.36 -19.56 -3.05
C TYR A 161 9.32 -20.99 -3.60
N ALA A 162 9.40 -21.09 -4.93
CA ALA A 162 9.19 -22.33 -5.67
C ALA A 162 10.17 -23.46 -5.28
N ASP A 163 11.43 -23.13 -4.99
CA ASP A 163 12.47 -24.12 -4.68
C ASP A 163 12.16 -24.98 -3.45
N ARG A 164 11.34 -24.46 -2.52
CA ARG A 164 10.95 -25.15 -1.29
C ARG A 164 9.44 -25.36 -1.16
N ASN A 165 8.64 -24.94 -2.13
CA ASN A 165 7.17 -24.93 -2.05
C ASN A 165 6.66 -24.16 -0.81
N GLU A 166 7.23 -22.98 -0.59
CA GLU A 166 7.03 -22.17 0.62
C GLU A 166 6.39 -20.82 0.28
N LEU A 167 5.62 -20.27 1.22
CA LEU A 167 5.06 -18.92 1.17
C LEU A 167 5.85 -18.03 2.11
N ILE A 168 6.42 -16.95 1.58
CA ILE A 168 7.23 -16.00 2.33
C ILE A 168 6.40 -14.75 2.61
N LEU A 169 6.28 -14.40 3.89
CA LEU A 169 5.60 -13.20 4.34
C LEU A 169 6.37 -12.49 5.44
N SER A 170 6.54 -11.19 5.27
CA SER A 170 7.01 -10.33 6.35
C SER A 170 5.86 -10.12 7.33
N SER A 171 6.13 -10.29 8.62
CA SER A 171 5.10 -10.31 9.66
C SER A 171 5.25 -9.11 10.60
N ALA A 172 5.42 -9.33 11.91
CA ALA A 172 5.69 -8.25 12.85
C ALA A 172 7.03 -7.56 12.51
N PRO A 173 7.27 -6.33 13.01
CA PRO A 173 8.54 -5.65 12.78
C PRO A 173 9.76 -6.54 13.10
N CYS A 174 10.68 -6.67 12.15
CA CYS A 174 11.83 -7.60 12.21
C CYS A 174 11.47 -9.08 12.43
N TRP A 175 10.32 -9.53 11.91
CA TRP A 175 9.97 -10.94 11.83
C TRP A 175 9.69 -11.35 10.39
N LEU A 176 10.39 -12.38 9.92
CA LEU A 176 10.13 -13.04 8.65
C LEU A 176 9.61 -14.45 8.92
N LYS A 177 8.52 -14.84 8.26
CA LYS A 177 7.94 -16.16 8.41
C LYS A 177 7.83 -16.83 7.05
N SER A 178 7.97 -18.15 7.07
CA SER A 178 7.73 -19.03 5.93
C SER A 178 6.70 -20.09 6.31
N LEU A 179 5.73 -20.32 5.44
CA LEU A 179 4.72 -21.36 5.58
C LEU A 179 4.87 -22.38 4.45
N ASN A 180 4.59 -23.66 4.72
CA ASN A 180 4.45 -24.66 3.67
C ASN A 180 3.20 -24.33 2.84
N ALA A 181 3.33 -24.21 1.52
CA ALA A 181 2.21 -23.82 0.65
C ALA A 181 1.10 -24.89 0.57
N GLU A 182 1.45 -26.15 0.83
CA GLU A 182 0.54 -27.29 0.77
C GLU A 182 -0.49 -27.30 1.92
N ASP A 183 -0.07 -26.97 3.14
CA ASP A 183 -0.90 -27.14 4.34
C ASP A 183 -0.95 -25.91 5.28
N GLY A 184 -0.20 -24.85 4.96
CA GLY A 184 -0.14 -23.62 5.75
C GLY A 184 0.63 -23.74 7.07
N SER A 185 1.30 -24.87 7.33
CA SER A 185 2.11 -25.07 8.54
C SER A 185 3.39 -24.21 8.50
N MET A 186 3.86 -23.76 9.67
CA MET A 186 5.09 -22.96 9.77
C MET A 186 6.31 -23.77 9.33
N ALA A 187 6.98 -23.35 8.26
CA ALA A 187 8.21 -23.98 7.78
C ALA A 187 9.42 -23.49 8.59
N TRP A 188 9.56 -22.17 8.76
CA TRP A 188 10.59 -21.53 9.58
C TRP A 188 10.25 -20.06 9.86
N GLN A 189 10.99 -19.44 10.78
CA GLN A 189 10.88 -18.01 11.07
C GLN A 189 12.23 -17.41 11.47
N LEU A 190 12.43 -16.14 11.16
CA LEU A 190 13.55 -15.32 11.62
C LEU A 190 13.01 -14.20 12.51
N GLY A 191 13.70 -13.93 13.62
CA GLY A 191 13.26 -12.96 14.62
C GLY A 191 14.13 -11.70 14.74
N PRO A 192 13.73 -10.75 15.62
CA PRO A 192 14.31 -9.41 15.70
C PRO A 192 15.80 -9.38 16.03
N GLU A 193 16.27 -10.29 16.87
CA GLU A 193 17.69 -10.35 17.23
C GLU A 193 18.60 -10.57 16.02
N LEU A 194 18.14 -11.38 15.06
CA LEU A 194 18.89 -11.65 13.83
C LEU A 194 18.64 -10.55 12.78
N LEU A 195 17.37 -10.17 12.58
CA LEU A 195 16.98 -9.27 11.51
C LEU A 195 17.33 -7.80 11.79
N CYS A 196 17.40 -7.40 13.05
CA CYS A 196 17.59 -6.00 13.46
C CYS A 196 18.63 -5.81 14.56
N GLY A 197 19.01 -6.87 15.26
CA GLY A 197 20.09 -6.88 16.25
C GLY A 197 19.58 -7.05 17.68
N THR A 198 20.52 -7.21 18.61
CA THR A 198 20.26 -7.38 20.05
C THR A 198 20.23 -6.05 20.81
N GLN A 199 19.55 -6.00 21.95
CA GLN A 199 19.54 -4.82 22.82
C GLN A 199 20.96 -4.34 23.19
N ALA A 200 21.91 -5.26 23.37
CA ALA A 200 23.30 -4.93 23.66
C ALA A 200 24.02 -4.24 22.49
N GLN A 201 23.76 -4.67 21.25
CA GLN A 201 24.28 -4.01 20.05
C GLN A 201 23.66 -2.63 19.87
N MET A 202 22.38 -2.46 20.21
CA MET A 202 21.67 -1.19 20.11
C MET A 202 22.07 -0.17 21.19
N GLY A 203 22.57 -0.66 22.33
CA GLY A 203 23.19 0.15 23.40
C GLY A 203 22.18 0.77 24.38
N ASN A 204 22.51 0.75 25.68
CA ASN A 204 21.97 1.74 26.65
C ASN A 204 22.76 1.77 27.99
N PRO A 205 23.26 2.96 28.39
CA PRO A 205 23.11 3.35 29.80
C PRO A 205 22.60 4.80 30.03
N LEU A 206 22.30 5.60 29.00
CA LEU A 206 21.91 7.02 29.13
C LEU A 206 20.66 7.45 28.33
N GLY A 207 19.86 6.51 27.79
CA GLY A 207 18.54 6.82 27.23
C GLY A 207 18.49 7.24 25.76
N ALA A 208 19.55 7.04 24.98
CA ALA A 208 19.50 7.09 23.51
C ALA A 208 19.47 5.65 22.98
N MET A 209 18.41 5.28 22.26
CA MET A 209 18.22 3.96 21.63
C MET A 209 18.56 4.07 20.14
N GLY A 210 19.03 3.03 19.46
CA GLY A 210 19.22 2.98 18.00
C GLY A 210 20.15 1.83 17.56
N THR A 211 20.18 1.48 16.28
CA THR A 211 21.00 0.37 15.77
C THR A 211 22.51 0.60 15.95
N PHE A 212 23.19 -0.36 16.58
CA PHE A 212 24.66 -0.42 16.65
C PHE A 212 25.30 0.87 17.21
N LYS A 213 24.74 1.36 18.33
CA LYS A 213 25.09 2.62 19.03
C LYS A 213 24.66 3.91 18.30
N SER A 214 23.82 3.81 17.28
CA SER A 214 23.12 4.98 16.72
C SER A 214 22.00 5.47 17.66
N LYS A 215 21.39 6.61 17.35
CA LYS A 215 20.29 7.24 18.10
C LYS A 215 18.98 7.17 17.29
N GLY A 216 17.83 7.02 17.94
CA GLY A 216 16.48 6.84 17.39
C GLY A 216 15.91 5.41 17.35
N TYR A 217 14.71 5.27 16.75
CA TYR A 217 13.96 4.02 16.67
C TYR A 217 14.20 3.29 15.35
N MET A 218 14.13 1.97 15.35
CA MET A 218 14.02 1.21 14.11
C MET A 218 12.56 1.24 13.64
N SER A 219 12.31 1.61 12.39
CA SER A 219 10.98 1.46 11.84
C SER A 219 10.63 -0.02 11.78
N ALA A 220 11.58 -0.83 11.27
CA ALA A 220 11.49 -2.29 11.23
C ALA A 220 10.24 -2.87 10.54
N ILE A 221 9.36 -2.02 10.03
CA ILE A 221 8.20 -2.34 9.22
C ILE A 221 8.76 -2.73 7.84
N GLN A 222 8.75 -4.02 7.54
CA GLN A 222 9.01 -4.50 6.20
C GLN A 222 7.72 -5.17 5.74
N ASN A 223 6.95 -4.52 4.87
CA ASN A 223 5.64 -5.04 4.45
C ASN A 223 5.72 -5.92 3.21
N HIS A 224 6.86 -5.90 2.52
CA HIS A 224 7.16 -6.76 1.38
C HIS A 224 8.12 -7.89 1.75
N PRO A 225 7.88 -9.13 1.28
CA PRO A 225 8.83 -10.23 1.44
C PRO A 225 10.20 -9.90 0.83
N PRO A 226 11.30 -10.38 1.44
CA PRO A 226 12.64 -10.24 0.89
C PRO A 226 12.84 -11.07 -0.37
N GLN A 227 13.91 -10.78 -1.10
CA GLN A 227 14.47 -11.72 -2.07
C GLN A 227 15.23 -12.83 -1.33
N ILE A 228 15.09 -14.07 -1.81
CA ILE A 228 15.86 -15.22 -1.34
C ILE A 228 16.62 -15.77 -2.53
N ILE A 229 17.94 -15.58 -2.54
CA ILE A 229 18.82 -15.96 -3.65
C ILE A 229 19.90 -16.91 -3.11
N ASP A 230 19.98 -18.14 -3.64
CA ASP A 230 20.91 -19.17 -3.16
C ASP A 230 20.83 -19.39 -1.63
N ASP A 231 19.61 -19.47 -1.09
CA ASP A 231 19.33 -19.54 0.35
C ASP A 231 19.85 -18.34 1.16
N ILE A 232 20.17 -17.20 0.53
CA ILE A 232 20.48 -15.94 1.21
C ILE A 232 19.25 -15.04 1.18
N VAL A 233 18.69 -14.77 2.37
CA VAL A 233 17.64 -13.77 2.56
C VAL A 233 18.28 -12.38 2.52
N VAL A 234 17.89 -11.57 1.54
CA VAL A 234 18.31 -10.16 1.40
C VAL A 234 17.30 -9.29 2.17
N TRP A 235 17.64 -8.94 3.41
CA TRP A 235 16.74 -8.24 4.32
C TRP A 235 17.17 -6.80 4.56
N PRO A 236 16.33 -5.81 4.22
CA PRO A 236 16.60 -4.44 4.58
C PRO A 236 16.03 -4.09 5.96
N SER A 237 16.74 -3.25 6.72
CA SER A 237 16.39 -2.84 8.07
C SER A 237 16.58 -1.33 8.21
N PHE A 238 15.48 -0.58 8.33
CA PHE A 238 15.50 0.88 8.23
C PHE A 238 15.24 1.59 9.56
N GLY A 239 15.80 2.79 9.67
CA GLY A 239 15.39 3.76 10.68
C GLY A 239 13.95 4.22 10.49
N ALA A 240 13.45 4.98 11.44
CA ALA A 240 12.13 5.58 11.42
C ALA A 240 12.23 7.06 11.08
N SER A 241 11.61 7.46 9.97
CA SER A 241 11.50 8.86 9.56
C SER A 241 10.96 9.72 10.72
N GLY A 242 11.72 10.76 11.11
CA GLY A 242 11.38 11.67 12.21
C GLY A 242 11.57 11.08 13.61
N ARG A 243 12.11 9.87 13.72
CA ARG A 243 12.36 9.16 14.97
C ARG A 243 13.76 8.54 15.07
N GLY A 244 14.61 8.72 14.04
CA GLY A 244 16.00 8.28 13.96
C GLY A 244 16.19 6.79 13.68
N GLY A 245 17.29 6.20 14.14
CA GLY A 245 17.69 4.82 13.81
C GLY A 245 18.61 4.77 12.58
N ARG A 246 19.49 3.77 12.51
CA ARG A 246 20.46 3.64 11.41
C ARG A 246 20.07 2.50 10.47
N SER A 247 19.84 2.84 9.21
CA SER A 247 19.43 1.89 8.17
C SER A 247 20.59 1.00 7.70
N SER A 248 20.30 -0.28 7.44
CA SER A 248 21.22 -1.29 6.93
C SER A 248 20.54 -2.30 6.03
N LEU A 249 21.34 -3.02 5.26
CA LEU A 249 20.96 -4.23 4.53
C LEU A 249 21.74 -5.41 5.11
N ILE A 250 21.08 -6.54 5.32
CA ILE A 250 21.71 -7.77 5.80
C ILE A 250 21.44 -8.95 4.87
N GLY A 251 22.37 -9.89 4.88
CA GLY A 251 22.21 -11.18 4.24
C GLY A 251 22.15 -12.25 5.32
N ILE A 252 21.16 -13.14 5.25
CA ILE A 252 21.03 -14.27 6.16
C ILE A 252 21.00 -15.57 5.36
N ASP A 253 21.98 -16.43 5.60
CA ASP A 253 22.01 -17.79 5.08
C ASP A 253 20.99 -18.66 5.83
N ILE A 254 20.03 -19.20 5.08
CA ILE A 254 18.96 -20.10 5.52
C ILE A 254 19.07 -21.51 4.92
N SER A 255 20.26 -21.90 4.46
CA SER A 255 20.55 -23.29 4.02
C SER A 255 20.30 -24.30 5.15
N ASN A 256 20.49 -23.87 6.41
CA ASN A 256 19.97 -24.53 7.60
C ASN A 256 19.06 -23.58 8.38
N THR A 257 17.75 -23.70 8.14
CA THR A 257 16.71 -22.86 8.78
C THR A 257 16.64 -22.99 10.31
N ASN A 258 17.23 -24.05 10.89
CA ASN A 258 17.32 -24.22 12.34
C ASN A 258 18.51 -23.48 12.97
N ALA A 259 19.46 -23.01 12.16
CA ALA A 259 20.63 -22.27 12.59
C ALA A 259 21.01 -21.21 11.53
N PRO A 260 20.13 -20.23 11.26
CA PRO A 260 20.39 -19.21 10.26
C PRO A 260 21.57 -18.32 10.68
N VAL A 261 22.36 -17.85 9.71
CA VAL A 261 23.59 -17.09 9.96
C VAL A 261 23.61 -15.79 9.16
N GLU A 262 23.87 -14.67 9.83
CA GLU A 262 24.18 -13.41 9.15
C GLU A 262 25.50 -13.55 8.38
N VAL A 263 25.45 -13.41 7.06
CA VAL A 263 26.63 -13.51 6.17
C VAL A 263 27.25 -12.14 5.86
N TYR A 264 26.43 -11.09 5.81
CA TYR A 264 26.89 -9.71 5.65
C TYR A 264 25.93 -8.71 6.30
N ARG A 265 26.46 -7.52 6.58
CA ARG A 265 25.69 -6.32 6.95
C ARG A 265 26.33 -5.08 6.38
N ASN A 266 25.57 -4.34 5.59
CA ASN A 266 25.98 -3.11 4.95
C ASN A 266 25.16 -1.93 5.47
N TRP A 267 25.84 -0.88 5.92
CA TRP A 267 25.19 0.34 6.39
C TRP A 267 24.77 1.22 5.22
N LEU A 268 23.56 1.78 5.30
CA LEU A 268 22.99 2.69 4.30
C LEU A 268 22.89 4.14 4.80
N MET A 269 23.42 4.42 6.00
CA MET A 269 23.46 5.73 6.64
C MET A 269 24.74 5.83 7.51
N PRO A 270 25.32 7.01 7.75
CA PRO A 270 26.49 7.14 8.62
C PRO A 270 26.17 6.81 10.08
N PRO A 271 27.18 6.53 10.92
CA PRO A 271 27.00 6.36 12.35
C PRO A 271 26.47 7.64 13.00
N GLY A 272 25.57 7.51 13.97
CA GLY A 272 24.95 8.67 14.63
C GLY A 272 25.91 9.55 15.43
N ASP A 273 27.09 9.03 15.79
CA ASP A 273 28.14 9.77 16.50
C ASP A 273 28.98 10.68 15.59
N GLY A 274 28.67 10.72 14.28
CA GLY A 274 29.35 11.55 13.30
C GLY A 274 30.80 11.14 12.99
N SER A 275 31.20 9.93 13.37
CA SER A 275 32.54 9.39 13.06
C SER A 275 32.84 9.24 11.56
N GLN A 276 31.82 9.38 10.70
CA GLN A 276 31.93 9.30 9.24
C GLN A 276 31.34 10.56 8.55
N PRO A 277 32.04 11.71 8.61
CA PRO A 277 31.56 13.00 8.07
C PRO A 277 31.56 13.09 6.54
N THR A 278 32.26 12.18 5.84
CA THR A 278 32.37 12.14 4.38
C THR A 278 31.46 11.09 3.77
N TRP A 279 30.31 10.80 4.40
CA TRP A 279 29.45 9.68 4.02
C TRP A 279 29.16 9.60 2.51
N ALA A 280 28.66 10.68 1.91
CA ALA A 280 28.33 10.73 0.49
C ALA A 280 29.55 10.50 -0.41
N GLN A 281 30.71 11.11 -0.09
CA GLN A 281 31.96 10.87 -0.83
C GLN A 281 32.41 9.42 -0.70
N ASP A 282 32.36 8.85 0.51
CA ASP A 282 32.78 7.48 0.76
C ASP A 282 31.92 6.51 -0.08
N GLN A 283 30.62 6.77 -0.23
CA GLN A 283 29.76 5.93 -1.09
C GLN A 283 30.09 6.11 -2.57
N CYS A 284 30.37 7.33 -3.01
CA CYS A 284 30.83 7.60 -4.38
C CYS A 284 32.13 6.84 -4.68
N ASP A 285 33.11 6.86 -3.78
CA ASP A 285 34.38 6.17 -3.94
C ASP A 285 34.22 4.64 -3.91
N ARG A 286 33.42 4.12 -2.98
CA ARG A 286 33.13 2.67 -2.83
C ARG A 286 32.49 2.08 -4.08
N THR A 287 31.63 2.84 -4.76
CA THR A 287 30.93 2.43 -5.99
C THR A 287 31.69 2.84 -7.26
N ASN A 288 32.93 3.33 -7.14
CA ASN A 288 33.71 3.82 -8.26
C ASN A 288 32.96 4.88 -9.12
N GLY A 289 32.25 5.78 -8.45
CA GLY A 289 31.50 6.88 -9.03
C GLY A 289 30.11 6.51 -9.54
N GLN A 290 29.58 5.34 -9.19
CA GLN A 290 28.22 4.92 -9.58
C GLN A 290 27.17 5.41 -8.55
N VAL A 291 27.27 6.68 -8.19
CA VAL A 291 26.24 7.40 -7.44
C VAL A 291 25.81 8.63 -8.23
N TRP A 292 24.50 8.84 -8.32
CA TRP A 292 23.88 9.87 -9.15
C TRP A 292 22.89 10.69 -8.32
N TYR A 293 22.77 11.98 -8.61
CA TYR A 293 21.82 12.89 -7.97
C TYR A 293 20.91 13.52 -9.03
N PHE A 294 19.60 13.34 -8.88
CA PHE A 294 18.64 14.00 -9.74
C PHE A 294 18.52 15.49 -9.36
N GLU A 295 18.61 16.36 -10.36
CA GLU A 295 18.47 17.82 -10.20
C GLU A 295 17.30 18.30 -11.05
N TYR A 296 16.09 18.25 -10.50
CA TYR A 296 14.87 18.59 -11.24
C TYR A 296 14.92 19.97 -11.93
N PRO A 297 15.42 21.06 -11.29
CA PRO A 297 15.51 22.37 -11.97
C PRO A 297 16.38 22.32 -13.22
N LYS A 298 17.54 21.63 -13.15
CA LYS A 298 18.43 21.47 -14.31
C LYS A 298 17.83 20.56 -15.37
N TYR A 299 17.11 19.51 -14.97
CA TYR A 299 16.38 18.66 -15.89
C TYR A 299 15.38 19.50 -16.71
N ILE A 300 14.56 20.33 -16.06
CA ILE A 300 13.60 21.22 -16.73
C ILE A 300 14.30 22.28 -17.59
N GLU A 301 15.30 23.00 -17.05
CA GLU A 301 16.04 24.05 -17.77
C GLU A 301 16.72 23.52 -19.05
N SER A 302 17.20 22.27 -19.00
CA SER A 302 17.85 21.60 -20.12
C SER A 302 16.87 21.01 -21.16
N GLY A 303 15.56 21.13 -20.93
CA GLY A 303 14.54 20.51 -21.77
C GLY A 303 14.57 18.98 -21.71
N GLY A 304 14.91 18.41 -20.55
CA GLY A 304 14.97 16.97 -20.31
C GLY A 304 16.28 16.28 -20.71
N SER A 305 17.33 17.04 -21.05
CA SER A 305 18.62 16.48 -21.48
C SER A 305 19.63 16.26 -20.34
N HIS A 306 19.49 16.98 -19.23
CA HIS A 306 20.25 16.77 -17.99
C HIS A 306 19.53 15.75 -17.10
N LEU A 307 19.92 14.48 -17.19
CA LEU A 307 19.23 13.40 -16.46
C LEU A 307 19.67 13.25 -15.00
N ALA A 308 20.96 13.49 -14.69
CA ALA A 308 21.47 13.50 -13.32
C ALA A 308 22.88 14.11 -13.27
N LEU A 309 23.31 14.47 -12.06
CA LEU A 309 24.69 14.79 -11.73
C LEU A 309 25.41 13.55 -11.20
N ASN A 310 26.59 13.24 -11.75
CA ASN A 310 27.45 12.20 -11.17
C ASN A 310 28.05 12.68 -9.84
N CYS A 311 28.18 11.79 -8.85
CA CYS A 311 28.72 12.11 -7.54
C CYS A 311 30.15 12.69 -7.57
N ARG A 312 30.96 12.37 -8.59
CA ARG A 312 32.30 12.94 -8.76
C ARG A 312 32.30 14.42 -9.12
N ASP A 313 31.21 14.88 -9.71
CA ASP A 313 31.01 16.27 -10.14
C ASP A 313 30.15 17.06 -9.13
N ALA A 314 29.68 16.40 -8.06
CA ALA A 314 28.92 17.05 -7.01
C ALA A 314 29.78 18.09 -6.25
N PRO A 315 29.24 19.28 -5.93
CA PRO A 315 29.98 20.30 -5.20
C PRO A 315 30.44 19.76 -3.84
N ALA A 316 31.75 19.79 -3.59
CA ALA A 316 32.36 19.14 -2.43
C ALA A 316 31.80 19.66 -1.09
N ASP A 317 31.43 20.94 -1.03
CA ASP A 317 30.77 21.54 0.13
C ASP A 317 29.37 20.99 0.36
N ALA A 318 28.61 20.74 -0.72
CA ALA A 318 27.23 20.26 -0.66
C ALA A 318 27.08 18.82 -0.18
N ILE A 319 28.05 17.98 -0.56
CA ILE A 319 28.12 16.59 -0.11
C ILE A 319 28.98 16.42 1.15
N ALA A 320 29.68 17.48 1.60
CA ALA A 320 30.43 17.41 2.86
C ALA A 320 29.46 17.38 4.04
N ASN A 321 29.79 16.58 5.06
CA ASN A 321 29.00 16.48 6.28
C ASN A 321 27.56 16.04 6.01
N ASP A 322 27.36 15.23 4.97
CA ASP A 322 26.07 14.61 4.72
C ASP A 322 25.57 13.90 5.99
N TRP A 323 24.32 14.19 6.39
CA TRP A 323 23.68 13.84 7.67
C TRP A 323 24.19 14.54 8.94
N ILE A 324 25.38 15.13 8.94
CA ILE A 324 26.10 15.52 10.16
C ILE A 324 26.15 17.03 10.33
N ASN A 325 25.77 17.50 11.52
CA ASN A 325 25.84 18.92 11.84
C ASN A 325 27.28 19.35 12.15
N MET A 326 27.96 20.05 11.24
CA MET A 326 29.33 20.55 11.48
C MET A 326 29.39 22.03 11.89
N LYS A 327 28.30 22.61 12.40
CA LYS A 327 28.26 24.00 12.87
C LYS A 327 28.60 24.14 14.37
N PRO A 328 29.73 24.75 14.75
CA PRO A 328 30.09 24.89 16.16
C PRO A 328 29.04 25.68 16.96
N GLY A 329 28.69 25.17 18.15
CA GLY A 329 27.76 25.85 19.07
C GLY A 329 26.27 25.63 18.79
N THR A 330 25.91 24.87 17.76
CA THR A 330 24.52 24.40 17.56
C THR A 330 24.28 23.05 18.25
N PRO A 331 23.01 22.71 18.57
CA PRO A 331 22.67 21.37 19.07
C PRO A 331 23.19 20.27 18.16
N HIS A 332 23.64 19.16 18.76
CA HIS A 332 24.13 17.97 18.04
C HIS A 332 25.31 18.24 17.09
N PHE A 333 26.13 19.26 17.38
CA PHE A 333 27.38 19.51 16.66
C PHE A 333 28.29 18.26 16.65
N GLY A 334 28.75 17.87 15.46
CA GLY A 334 29.58 16.71 15.21
C GLY A 334 28.81 15.39 15.13
N GLU A 335 27.47 15.41 15.13
CA GLU A 335 26.64 14.21 15.21
C GLU A 335 25.51 14.24 14.17
N VAL A 336 24.91 13.06 13.92
CA VAL A 336 23.62 12.98 13.23
C VAL A 336 22.52 13.26 14.23
N HIS A 337 21.56 14.11 13.86
CA HIS A 337 20.44 14.43 14.74
C HIS A 337 19.60 13.18 15.06
N THR A 338 19.15 13.05 16.30
CA THR A 338 18.50 11.83 16.84
C THR A 338 17.15 11.49 16.22
N ALA A 339 16.48 12.48 15.64
CA ALA A 339 15.23 12.28 14.90
C ALA A 339 15.44 12.00 13.39
N SER A 340 16.67 12.16 12.89
CA SER A 340 16.98 12.10 11.47
C SER A 340 17.32 10.68 11.04
N ALA A 341 16.50 10.12 10.16
CA ALA A 341 16.71 8.85 9.49
C ALA A 341 15.78 8.77 8.28
N PHE A 342 16.04 7.81 7.39
CA PHE A 342 15.11 7.49 6.32
C PHE A 342 14.32 6.20 6.59
N SER A 343 13.10 6.17 6.07
CA SER A 343 12.09 5.15 6.30
C SER A 343 12.27 3.89 5.42
N VAL A 344 11.25 3.04 5.43
CA VAL A 344 11.25 1.66 4.92
C VAL A 344 11.01 1.52 3.41
N VAL A 345 11.24 0.33 2.88
CA VAL A 345 10.82 -0.10 1.52
C VAL A 345 9.36 -0.57 1.59
N TRP A 346 8.49 0.01 0.75
CA TRP A 346 7.06 -0.25 0.67
C TRP A 346 6.67 -1.08 -0.56
N GLY A 347 7.64 -1.50 -1.36
CA GLY A 347 7.46 -2.08 -2.69
C GLY A 347 8.30 -3.33 -2.90
N ASN A 348 8.18 -3.92 -4.08
CA ASN A 348 8.96 -5.09 -4.44
C ASN A 348 10.47 -4.80 -4.54
N MET A 349 11.26 -5.87 -4.54
CA MET A 349 12.71 -5.78 -4.71
C MET A 349 13.14 -6.67 -5.86
N PRO A 350 13.09 -6.22 -7.14
CA PRO A 350 13.45 -7.06 -8.26
C PRO A 350 14.89 -7.59 -8.16
N TYR A 351 15.15 -8.75 -8.77
CA TYR A 351 16.48 -9.34 -8.85
C TYR A 351 16.89 -9.58 -10.30
N SER A 352 18.13 -9.22 -10.62
CA SER A 352 18.73 -9.46 -11.94
C SER A 352 19.76 -10.57 -11.87
N GLU A 353 19.49 -11.69 -12.54
CA GLU A 353 20.47 -12.76 -12.72
C GLU A 353 21.71 -12.30 -13.50
N LYS A 354 21.57 -11.32 -14.39
CA LYS A 354 22.67 -10.82 -15.24
C LYS A 354 23.71 -10.07 -14.43
N THR A 355 23.26 -9.30 -13.44
CA THR A 355 24.11 -8.43 -12.61
C THR A 355 24.38 -9.02 -11.23
N GLY A 356 23.54 -9.94 -10.75
CA GLY A 356 23.57 -10.44 -9.38
C GLY A 356 23.02 -9.45 -8.35
N LEU A 357 22.41 -8.34 -8.81
CA LEU A 357 21.94 -7.26 -7.96
C LEU A 357 20.44 -7.39 -7.62
N VAL A 358 20.11 -7.01 -6.39
CA VAL A 358 18.74 -6.74 -5.93
C VAL A 358 18.52 -5.23 -5.93
N TYR A 359 17.39 -4.80 -6.48
CA TYR A 359 17.02 -3.39 -6.63
C TYR A 359 15.96 -3.02 -5.61
N MET A 360 16.07 -1.84 -5.00
CA MET A 360 15.06 -1.36 -4.06
C MET A 360 15.05 0.17 -4.01
N GLY A 361 13.88 0.73 -3.72
CA GLY A 361 13.75 2.14 -3.40
C GLY A 361 13.67 2.38 -1.89
N THR A 362 14.30 3.45 -1.43
CA THR A 362 14.39 3.79 -0.01
C THR A 362 13.36 4.85 0.39
N GLY A 363 13.04 4.82 1.69
CA GLY A 363 12.06 5.69 2.32
C GLY A 363 12.45 7.16 2.33
N ASP A 364 11.47 7.98 2.72
CA ASP A 364 11.59 9.40 2.89
C ASP A 364 12.55 9.73 4.03
N VAL A 365 13.12 10.94 4.02
CA VAL A 365 13.95 11.42 5.13
C VAL A 365 13.13 12.28 6.07
N GLY A 366 12.93 11.81 7.31
CA GLY A 366 12.28 12.60 8.34
C GLY A 366 13.27 13.27 9.29
N PRO A 367 12.83 14.28 10.05
CA PRO A 367 11.46 14.82 10.08
C PRO A 367 11.11 15.67 8.84
N TYR A 368 9.83 15.73 8.48
CA TYR A 368 9.32 16.48 7.32
C TYR A 368 7.99 17.22 7.61
N PRO A 369 7.81 18.44 7.09
CA PRO A 369 8.73 19.20 6.25
C PRO A 369 9.74 20.02 7.04
N ASN A 370 9.81 19.86 8.38
CA ASN A 370 10.82 20.55 9.19
C ASN A 370 12.19 19.86 9.08
N SER A 371 13.04 20.35 8.18
CA SER A 371 14.40 19.84 7.95
C SER A 371 15.50 20.56 8.71
N THR A 372 15.18 21.40 9.69
CA THR A 372 16.14 22.24 10.44
C THR A 372 17.35 21.46 11.01
N LEU A 373 17.20 20.15 11.20
CA LEU A 373 18.17 19.26 11.83
C LEU A 373 18.59 18.10 10.90
N LYS A 374 18.40 18.26 9.59
CA LYS A 374 18.87 17.35 8.53
C LYS A 374 19.87 18.11 7.66
N PHE A 375 21.08 17.58 7.49
CA PHE A 375 22.16 18.27 6.78
C PHE A 375 22.57 17.52 5.52
N GLY A 376 22.92 18.25 4.46
CA GLY A 376 23.36 17.66 3.19
C GLY A 376 22.23 16.98 2.39
N PRO A 377 22.58 16.23 1.33
CA PRO A 377 21.62 15.57 0.44
C PRO A 377 20.89 14.38 1.09
N ASN A 378 21.33 13.92 2.26
CA ASN A 378 20.80 12.79 3.01
C ASN A 378 20.84 11.48 2.23
N LEU A 379 21.99 11.11 1.65
CA LEU A 379 22.15 9.86 0.92
C LEU A 379 22.13 8.66 1.89
N PHE A 380 21.29 7.63 1.77
CA PHE A 380 20.42 7.20 0.65
C PHE A 380 18.92 7.34 0.95
N GLY A 381 18.45 8.45 1.51
CA GLY A 381 17.02 8.73 1.59
C GLY A 381 16.42 9.06 0.21
N SER A 382 15.16 8.69 0.00
CA SER A 382 14.40 8.95 -1.24
C SER A 382 15.22 8.63 -2.50
N SER A 383 15.83 7.44 -2.49
CA SER A 383 16.81 6.98 -3.46
C SER A 383 16.45 5.61 -4.01
N LEU A 384 16.89 5.32 -5.22
CA LEU A 384 16.91 3.97 -5.77
C LEU A 384 18.33 3.41 -5.59
N ILE A 385 18.45 2.17 -5.11
CA ILE A 385 19.75 1.53 -4.88
C ILE A 385 19.75 0.11 -5.45
N ALA A 386 20.95 -0.36 -5.78
CA ALA A 386 21.17 -1.76 -6.14
C ALA A 386 22.32 -2.34 -5.32
N VAL A 387 22.12 -3.56 -4.83
CA VAL A 387 23.03 -4.25 -3.90
C VAL A 387 23.25 -5.67 -4.35
N ASP A 388 24.48 -6.15 -4.26
CA ASP A 388 24.78 -7.54 -4.60
C ASP A 388 24.12 -8.49 -3.59
N ALA A 389 23.35 -9.45 -4.09
CA ALA A 389 22.53 -10.32 -3.26
C ALA A 389 23.34 -11.21 -2.29
N ARG A 390 24.60 -11.51 -2.62
CA ARG A 390 25.42 -12.51 -1.91
C ARG A 390 26.43 -11.88 -0.97
N THR A 391 26.90 -10.69 -1.30
CA THR A 391 27.92 -9.94 -0.56
C THR A 391 27.36 -8.71 0.15
N GLY A 392 26.20 -8.23 -0.30
CA GLY A 392 25.58 -6.98 0.13
C GLY A 392 26.33 -5.73 -0.31
N GLU A 393 27.38 -5.85 -1.12
CA GLU A 393 28.11 -4.69 -1.63
C GLU A 393 27.15 -3.78 -2.40
N LEU A 394 27.24 -2.48 -2.15
CA LEU A 394 26.47 -1.48 -2.89
C LEU A 394 27.01 -1.44 -4.32
N GLY A 395 26.18 -1.79 -5.30
CA GLY A 395 26.51 -1.66 -6.72
C GLY A 395 26.46 -0.20 -7.13
N TRP A 396 25.31 0.45 -6.92
CA TRP A 396 25.10 1.85 -7.28
C TRP A 396 23.98 2.50 -6.46
N GLY A 397 23.90 3.83 -6.50
CA GLY A 397 22.80 4.61 -5.91
C GLY A 397 22.34 5.77 -6.81
N PHE A 398 21.05 6.03 -6.83
CA PHE A 398 20.43 7.15 -7.53
C PHE A 398 19.53 7.91 -6.55
N SER A 399 19.96 9.10 -6.13
CA SER A 399 19.17 9.97 -5.24
C SER A 399 18.16 10.75 -6.08
N ALA A 400 16.89 10.31 -6.05
CA ALA A 400 15.82 10.90 -6.83
C ALA A 400 15.29 12.20 -6.22
N LEU A 401 15.37 12.33 -4.89
CA LEU A 401 15.09 13.59 -4.21
C LEU A 401 16.14 13.88 -3.13
N PRO A 402 17.29 14.45 -3.52
CA PRO A 402 18.28 14.91 -2.56
C PRO A 402 17.66 15.93 -1.59
N HIS A 403 17.88 15.73 -0.28
CA HIS A 403 17.32 16.55 0.80
C HIS A 403 15.78 16.59 0.82
N ASP A 404 15.14 15.42 0.80
CA ASP A 404 13.67 15.29 0.85
C ASP A 404 13.05 16.10 2.00
N LEU A 405 12.07 16.95 1.65
CA LEU A 405 11.29 17.77 2.58
C LEU A 405 9.82 17.35 2.67
N TRP A 406 9.36 16.39 1.87
CA TRP A 406 7.94 16.27 1.54
C TRP A 406 7.38 14.85 1.59
N ASP A 407 8.11 13.88 2.16
CA ASP A 407 7.68 12.47 2.19
C ASP A 407 7.56 11.88 0.77
N MET A 408 8.61 12.12 -0.02
CA MET A 408 8.65 11.79 -1.44
C MET A 408 9.58 10.59 -1.68
N ASP A 409 9.34 9.53 -0.92
CA ASP A 409 10.12 8.29 -0.98
C ASP A 409 10.13 7.61 -2.37
N CYS A 410 11.12 6.76 -2.58
CA CYS A 410 11.20 5.94 -3.78
C CYS A 410 10.71 4.51 -3.53
N SER A 411 10.05 4.28 -2.42
CA SER A 411 9.92 2.96 -1.81
C SER A 411 8.93 2.03 -2.51
N TRP A 412 8.28 2.44 -3.60
CA TRP A 412 7.33 1.65 -4.37
C TRP A 412 8.02 0.78 -5.41
N GLY A 413 7.27 -0.16 -6.00
CA GLY A 413 7.85 -1.19 -6.85
C GLY A 413 8.52 -0.67 -8.12
N GLY A 414 9.49 -1.45 -8.59
CA GLY A 414 10.15 -1.25 -9.88
C GLY A 414 10.17 -2.54 -10.69
N ALA A 415 10.66 -2.45 -11.93
CA ALA A 415 10.70 -3.55 -12.87
C ALA A 415 11.99 -3.58 -13.69
N LEU A 416 12.44 -4.79 -14.05
CA LEU A 416 13.59 -5.02 -14.93
C LEU A 416 13.15 -5.28 -16.36
N ARG A 417 13.75 -4.60 -17.34
CA ARG A 417 13.45 -4.78 -18.78
C ARG A 417 14.69 -4.69 -19.64
N ASP A 418 14.64 -5.30 -20.82
CA ASP A 418 15.75 -5.29 -21.78
C ASP A 418 15.52 -4.31 -22.94
N ILE A 419 16.38 -3.29 -23.05
CA ILE A 419 16.50 -2.43 -24.23
C ILE A 419 17.65 -2.97 -25.09
N GLY A 420 17.33 -3.89 -26.00
CA GLY A 420 18.34 -4.58 -26.81
C GLY A 420 19.24 -5.46 -25.95
N SER A 421 20.52 -5.12 -25.83
CA SER A 421 21.46 -5.84 -24.96
C SER A 421 21.62 -5.21 -23.57
N GLN A 422 21.03 -4.04 -23.34
CA GLN A 422 21.12 -3.32 -22.07
C GLN A 422 19.90 -3.64 -21.22
N GLU A 423 20.11 -4.17 -20.01
CA GLU A 423 19.04 -4.32 -19.02
C GLU A 423 18.88 -3.01 -18.24
N VAL A 424 17.64 -2.62 -17.99
CA VAL A 424 17.27 -1.39 -17.30
C VAL A 424 16.40 -1.70 -16.11
N TYR A 425 16.60 -0.96 -15.03
CA TYR A 425 15.70 -0.92 -13.89
C TYR A 425 14.82 0.33 -14.01
N ILE A 426 13.52 0.12 -14.11
CA ILE A 426 12.51 1.17 -14.25
C ILE A 426 11.75 1.26 -12.93
N ALA A 427 11.81 2.41 -12.28
CA ALA A 427 11.12 2.64 -11.01
C ALA A 427 10.58 4.06 -10.91
N SER A 428 9.48 4.20 -10.18
CA SER A 428 8.86 5.49 -9.89
C SER A 428 9.10 5.89 -8.45
N CYS A 429 9.22 7.19 -8.20
CA CYS A 429 9.20 7.73 -6.86
C CYS A 429 7.95 8.56 -6.63
N LYS A 430 7.63 8.76 -5.36
CA LYS A 430 6.52 9.59 -4.89
C LYS A 430 6.53 11.01 -5.47
N ASN A 431 7.71 11.56 -5.79
CA ASN A 431 7.84 12.85 -6.50
C ASN A 431 7.16 12.91 -7.90
N GLY A 432 6.62 11.79 -8.37
CA GLY A 432 5.79 11.70 -9.55
C GLY A 432 6.57 11.39 -10.82
N ILE A 433 7.85 11.06 -10.69
CA ILE A 433 8.75 10.88 -11.82
C ILE A 433 9.12 9.40 -11.91
N VAL A 434 9.26 8.91 -13.13
CA VAL A 434 9.74 7.56 -13.43
C VAL A 434 11.13 7.63 -14.02
N TYR A 435 12.03 6.80 -13.49
CA TYR A 435 13.43 6.74 -13.88
C TYR A 435 13.71 5.39 -14.50
N ALA A 436 14.33 5.38 -15.68
CA ALA A 436 14.99 4.19 -16.20
C ALA A 436 16.49 4.33 -16.02
N LEU A 437 17.05 3.41 -15.24
CA LEU A 437 18.44 3.37 -14.87
C LEU A 437 19.08 2.14 -15.52
N ASN A 438 20.33 2.27 -15.96
CA ASN A 438 21.13 1.11 -16.33
C ASN A 438 21.21 0.16 -15.12
N SER A 439 20.75 -1.08 -15.27
CA SER A 439 20.66 -2.01 -14.14
C SER A 439 22.02 -2.31 -13.50
N ALA A 440 23.11 -2.24 -14.27
CA ALA A 440 24.46 -2.49 -13.76
C ALA A 440 25.16 -1.27 -13.15
N THR A 441 24.75 -0.04 -13.48
CA THR A 441 25.52 1.19 -13.13
C THR A 441 24.72 2.29 -12.45
N GLY A 442 23.39 2.20 -12.46
CA GLY A 442 22.49 3.25 -11.97
C GLY A 442 22.48 4.52 -12.81
N GLU A 443 23.22 4.56 -13.94
CA GLU A 443 23.25 5.70 -14.84
C GLU A 443 21.87 5.88 -15.49
N PRO A 444 21.25 7.07 -15.41
CA PRO A 444 19.94 7.29 -16.00
C PRO A 444 20.02 7.26 -17.53
N ILE A 445 19.05 6.58 -18.15
CA ILE A 445 18.93 6.43 -19.60
C ILE A 445 17.87 7.37 -20.13
N TRP A 446 16.71 7.40 -19.47
CA TRP A 446 15.61 8.34 -19.74
C TRP A 446 14.82 8.56 -18.46
N ILE A 447 14.05 9.65 -18.43
CA ILE A 447 13.19 10.05 -17.32
C ILE A 447 11.82 10.41 -17.89
N ILE A 448 10.75 9.99 -17.22
CA ILE A 448 9.37 10.40 -17.50
C ILE A 448 8.91 11.34 -16.39
N ASP A 449 8.54 12.54 -16.79
CA ASP A 449 7.80 13.48 -15.95
C ASP A 449 6.36 13.62 -16.50
N PRO A 450 5.38 12.92 -15.91
CA PRO A 450 4.00 12.90 -16.40
C PRO A 450 3.36 14.32 -16.39
N PRO A 451 2.75 14.75 -17.49
CA PRO A 451 2.25 16.12 -17.64
C PRO A 451 1.00 16.42 -16.80
N SER A 452 0.32 15.40 -16.28
CA SER A 452 -0.89 15.55 -15.47
C SER A 452 -0.60 15.92 -14.02
N ILE A 453 0.67 15.91 -13.61
CA ILE A 453 1.09 16.09 -12.23
C ILE A 453 1.09 17.58 -11.86
N ALA A 454 0.33 17.92 -10.83
CA ALA A 454 0.38 19.25 -10.24
C ALA A 454 1.42 19.25 -9.10
N ARG A 455 2.52 20.00 -9.22
CA ARG A 455 3.53 20.14 -8.15
C ARG A 455 3.49 21.48 -7.40
N ASN A 456 2.43 22.26 -7.61
CA ASN A 456 2.34 23.63 -7.12
C ASN A 456 2.26 23.67 -5.59
N MET A 457 3.22 24.34 -4.96
CA MET A 457 3.18 24.63 -3.53
C MET A 457 2.91 26.10 -3.26
N GLN A 458 1.90 26.36 -2.43
CA GLN A 458 1.62 27.68 -1.88
C GLN A 458 1.92 27.65 -0.38
N GLY A 459 3.00 28.31 0.03
CA GLY A 459 3.34 28.43 1.44
C GLY A 459 4.75 28.94 1.69
N TRP A 460 5.10 29.02 2.97
CA TRP A 460 6.45 29.35 3.42
C TRP A 460 7.11 28.06 3.90
N ASN A 461 8.19 27.63 3.25
CA ASN A 461 9.11 26.64 3.82
C ASN A 461 10.35 27.33 4.40
N TYR A 462 11.02 26.68 5.34
CA TYR A 462 11.82 27.34 6.39
C TYR A 462 13.03 28.18 5.96
N GLY A 463 13.44 29.01 6.94
CA GLY A 463 14.75 29.63 7.07
C GLY A 463 14.81 31.12 6.77
N GLY A 464 14.08 31.96 7.50
CA GLY A 464 14.18 33.41 7.34
C GLY A 464 15.56 33.96 7.75
N ASP A 465 16.30 34.54 6.82
CA ASP A 465 17.38 35.47 7.16
C ASP A 465 16.78 36.77 7.71
N SER A 466 16.86 36.95 9.03
CA SER A 466 16.37 38.15 9.72
C SER A 466 17.00 39.47 9.25
N SER A 467 18.11 39.43 8.51
CA SER A 467 18.76 40.62 7.95
C SER A 467 18.05 41.18 6.70
N LEU A 468 17.10 40.44 6.13
CA LEU A 468 16.41 40.79 4.89
C LEU A 468 14.99 41.39 5.10
N GLY A 469 14.49 41.47 6.35
CA GLY A 469 13.25 42.17 6.74
C GLY A 469 11.94 41.48 6.32
N GLN A 470 10.76 42.02 6.71
CA GLN A 470 9.45 41.38 6.41
C GLN A 470 9.08 41.28 4.92
N GLN A 471 9.72 42.05 4.04
CA GLN A 471 9.61 41.89 2.58
C GLN A 471 10.73 41.02 1.98
N GLY A 472 11.70 40.62 2.79
CA GLY A 472 12.74 39.67 2.47
C GLY A 472 12.79 38.59 3.55
N ASN A 473 11.69 37.87 3.76
CA ASN A 473 11.79 36.60 4.47
C ASN A 473 12.73 35.72 3.64
N GLY A 474 13.99 35.60 4.04
CA GLY A 474 15.01 34.80 3.37
C GLY A 474 14.80 33.29 3.44
N GLY A 475 13.62 32.84 3.90
CA GLY A 475 13.20 31.47 3.61
C GLY A 475 12.95 31.41 2.12
N ALA A 476 13.34 30.33 1.46
CA ALA A 476 12.89 30.15 0.09
C ALA A 476 11.35 30.26 0.11
N GLN A 477 10.82 31.32 -0.52
CA GLN A 477 9.49 31.23 -1.07
C GLN A 477 9.58 30.16 -2.14
N VAL A 478 9.46 28.90 -1.75
CA VAL A 478 9.19 27.82 -2.69
C VAL A 478 7.70 27.95 -3.04
N VAL A 479 7.42 29.01 -3.79
CA VAL A 479 6.11 29.41 -4.29
C VAL A 479 6.22 29.27 -5.79
N GLY A 480 5.63 28.21 -6.33
CA GLY A 480 5.75 27.92 -7.75
C GLY A 480 5.22 26.54 -8.09
N PRO A 481 5.00 26.28 -9.39
CA PRO A 481 4.39 25.05 -9.90
C PRO A 481 5.19 23.78 -9.59
N ASP A 482 6.44 23.87 -9.12
CA ASP A 482 7.40 22.76 -8.96
C ASP A 482 8.14 22.74 -7.61
N ALA A 483 7.61 23.47 -6.64
CA ALA A 483 8.30 23.77 -5.40
C ALA A 483 8.70 22.55 -4.54
N CYS A 484 8.10 21.37 -4.74
CA CYS A 484 8.54 20.16 -4.03
C CYS A 484 9.92 19.65 -4.49
N CYS A 485 10.34 19.95 -5.72
CA CYS A 485 11.55 19.42 -6.35
C CYS A 485 12.61 20.50 -6.64
N ASP A 486 12.40 21.74 -6.20
CA ASP A 486 13.23 22.91 -6.57
C ASP A 486 14.49 23.11 -5.69
N ILE A 487 14.84 22.09 -4.90
CA ILE A 487 16.01 22.15 -4.01
C ILE A 487 17.27 21.82 -4.82
N THR A 488 18.25 22.73 -4.78
CA THR A 488 19.54 22.56 -5.45
C THR A 488 20.64 22.30 -4.42
N PHE A 489 21.80 21.82 -4.87
CA PHE A 489 22.99 21.72 -4.01
C PHE A 489 23.42 23.08 -3.42
N GLU A 490 23.14 24.20 -4.10
CA GLU A 490 23.39 25.52 -3.53
C GLU A 490 22.50 25.78 -2.31
N HIS A 491 21.23 25.35 -2.34
CA HIS A 491 20.30 25.49 -1.21
C HIS A 491 20.74 24.64 -0.01
N MET A 492 21.10 23.38 -0.24
CA MET A 492 21.54 22.43 0.81
C MET A 492 22.76 22.92 1.61
N ASN A 493 23.59 23.76 0.99
CA ASN A 493 24.77 24.38 1.58
C ASN A 493 24.49 25.59 2.47
N LYS A 494 23.26 26.10 2.52
CA LYS A 494 22.99 27.35 3.24
C LYS A 494 22.59 27.10 4.69
N ASP A 495 23.19 27.90 5.57
CA ASP A 495 22.93 27.94 7.01
C ASP A 495 21.46 28.15 7.41
N TRP A 496 20.65 28.82 6.58
CA TRP A 496 19.26 29.16 6.90
C TRP A 496 18.29 27.99 6.67
N MET A 497 18.60 27.04 5.78
CA MET A 497 17.81 25.80 5.62
C MET A 497 17.82 24.96 6.91
N ASN A 498 18.82 25.18 7.76
CA ASN A 498 19.07 24.44 8.99
C ASN A 498 18.75 25.28 10.25
N GLN A 499 17.89 26.30 10.15
CA GLN A 499 17.52 27.16 11.28
C GLN A 499 16.00 27.35 11.42
N ASN A 500 15.50 27.18 12.65
CA ASN A 500 14.13 27.56 13.00
C ASN A 500 13.95 29.07 12.77
N SER A 501 12.75 29.48 12.34
CA SER A 501 12.39 30.91 12.36
C SER A 501 12.58 31.48 13.77
N PRO A 502 13.20 32.66 13.93
CA PRO A 502 13.36 33.32 15.23
C PRO A 502 12.03 33.49 15.97
N ASP A 503 10.93 33.70 15.24
CA ASP A 503 9.57 33.83 15.79
C ASP A 503 9.01 32.52 16.35
N CYS A 504 9.62 31.38 16.00
CA CYS A 504 9.22 30.03 16.43
C CYS A 504 10.10 29.47 17.57
N ALA A 505 11.26 30.07 17.85
CA ALA A 505 12.22 29.58 18.84
C ALA A 505 11.76 29.77 20.31
N ALA A 506 10.72 30.58 20.55
CA ALA A 506 10.30 30.98 21.89
C ALA A 506 9.24 30.07 22.56
N GLY A 507 8.85 28.94 21.95
CA GLY A 507 7.89 28.00 22.58
C GLY A 507 6.47 28.55 22.79
N GLU A 508 6.16 29.72 22.25
CA GLU A 508 4.87 30.38 22.41
C GLU A 508 3.98 30.15 21.17
N SER A 509 3.00 29.26 21.36
CA SER A 509 1.84 28.98 20.49
C SER A 509 2.02 28.04 19.28
N ASN A 510 1.05 27.11 19.11
CA ASN A 510 0.85 26.28 17.93
C ASN A 510 0.50 27.09 16.65
N SER A 511 0.39 28.42 16.74
CA SER A 511 -0.08 29.31 15.68
C SER A 511 1.04 30.03 14.91
N CYS A 512 2.30 29.89 15.31
CA CYS A 512 3.44 30.57 14.66
C CYS A 512 4.05 29.81 13.49
N THR A 513 3.47 28.68 13.07
CA THR A 513 4.09 27.79 12.08
C THR A 513 3.56 28.04 10.68
N GLY A 514 4.47 28.03 9.69
CA GLY A 514 4.10 28.20 8.29
C GLY A 514 3.05 27.16 7.89
N ILE A 515 2.08 27.59 7.07
CA ILE A 515 1.17 26.68 6.39
C ILE A 515 1.71 26.52 4.97
N ALA A 516 2.00 25.27 4.61
CA ALA A 516 2.31 24.91 3.23
C ALA A 516 1.13 24.11 2.67
N VAL A 517 0.56 24.57 1.57
CA VAL A 517 -0.34 23.76 0.76
C VAL A 517 0.49 23.24 -0.39
N GLY A 518 0.76 21.94 -0.38
CA GLY A 518 1.55 21.29 -1.40
C GLY A 518 0.77 20.21 -2.13
N PRO A 519 1.31 19.70 -3.25
CA PRO A 519 0.83 18.44 -3.76
C PRO A 519 1.09 17.32 -2.76
N ASN A 520 0.37 16.23 -2.95
CA ASN A 520 0.18 15.10 -2.05
C ASN A 520 1.32 14.81 -1.05
N ALA A 521 1.04 14.83 0.26
CA ALA A 521 1.96 14.34 1.31
C ALA A 521 2.24 12.84 1.20
N TRP A 522 1.39 12.15 0.43
CA TRP A 522 1.54 10.74 0.08
C TRP A 522 1.80 10.59 -1.43
N ALA A 523 2.10 11.72 -2.07
CA ALA A 523 2.74 11.88 -3.36
C ALA A 523 2.02 11.38 -4.62
N HIS A 524 2.60 11.61 -5.79
CA HIS A 524 1.88 11.50 -7.06
C HIS A 524 1.83 10.09 -7.63
N ILE A 525 2.88 9.29 -7.39
CA ILE A 525 2.95 7.89 -7.75
C ILE A 525 3.25 7.10 -6.48
N GLU A 526 2.18 6.63 -5.85
CA GLU A 526 2.22 5.84 -4.61
C GLU A 526 1.55 4.48 -4.86
N SER A 527 2.00 3.78 -5.91
CA SER A 527 1.40 2.54 -6.36
C SER A 527 2.35 1.79 -7.28
N ASP A 528 2.20 0.47 -7.35
CA ASP A 528 2.94 -0.35 -8.32
C ASP A 528 2.51 -0.05 -9.77
N MET A 529 3.50 -0.11 -10.66
CA MET A 529 3.32 0.03 -12.11
C MET A 529 3.13 -1.34 -12.77
N ALA A 530 2.68 -1.32 -14.02
CA ALA A 530 2.66 -2.50 -14.88
C ALA A 530 3.43 -2.26 -16.17
N ILE A 531 4.14 -3.27 -16.68
CA ILE A 531 4.91 -3.16 -17.92
C ILE A 531 4.66 -4.39 -18.78
N ASP A 532 4.06 -4.19 -19.95
CA ASP A 532 3.96 -5.21 -20.99
C ASP A 532 5.08 -5.06 -22.04
N ASP A 533 4.97 -5.78 -23.15
CA ASP A 533 5.95 -5.73 -24.23
C ASP A 533 6.05 -4.37 -24.92
N LYS A 534 5.07 -3.47 -24.77
CA LYS A 534 4.98 -2.20 -25.48
C LYS A 534 5.13 -0.99 -24.55
N HIS A 535 4.37 -0.97 -23.47
CA HIS A 535 4.17 0.21 -22.63
C HIS A 535 4.38 -0.08 -21.15
N ILE A 536 4.69 0.99 -20.42
CA ILE A 536 4.57 1.07 -18.97
C ILE A 536 3.30 1.83 -18.63
N TYR A 537 2.54 1.28 -17.69
CA TYR A 537 1.28 1.81 -17.20
C TYR A 537 1.43 2.23 -15.75
N MET A 538 0.91 3.41 -15.40
CA MET A 538 0.95 3.92 -14.03
C MET A 538 -0.30 4.73 -13.71
N GLY A 539 -0.73 4.64 -12.46
CA GLY A 539 -1.73 5.54 -11.91
C GLY A 539 -1.07 6.72 -11.22
N VAL A 540 -1.41 7.93 -11.65
CA VAL A 540 -0.96 9.18 -11.05
C VAL A 540 -2.11 9.79 -10.27
N GLN A 541 -1.83 10.26 -9.05
CA GLN A 541 -2.79 10.93 -8.20
C GLN A 541 -2.40 12.40 -7.92
N ASN A 542 -3.36 13.32 -8.09
CA ASN A 542 -3.26 14.65 -7.50
C ASN A 542 -4.21 14.75 -6.28
N SER A 543 -3.62 14.89 -5.10
CA SER A 543 -4.33 14.90 -3.81
C SER A 543 -3.71 15.92 -2.86
N PRO A 544 -3.98 17.22 -3.06
CA PRO A 544 -3.28 18.28 -2.37
C PRO A 544 -3.45 18.19 -0.85
N ARG A 545 -2.40 18.60 -0.13
CA ARG A 545 -2.35 18.58 1.33
C ARG A 545 -2.00 19.93 1.91
N ARG A 546 -2.60 20.20 3.06
CA ARG A 546 -2.21 21.31 3.91
C ARG A 546 -1.35 20.78 5.05
N PHE A 547 -0.10 21.23 5.08
CA PHE A 547 0.84 21.00 6.15
C PHE A 547 0.84 22.18 7.10
N GLN A 548 0.64 21.90 8.38
CA GLN A 548 1.01 22.81 9.45
C GLN A 548 2.31 22.33 10.04
N ILE A 549 3.37 23.12 9.88
CA ILE A 549 4.69 22.70 10.34
C ILE A 549 4.77 22.80 11.88
N LYS A 550 5.67 22.09 12.55
CA LYS A 550 5.82 22.04 14.01
C LYS A 550 7.31 22.00 14.41
N PRO A 551 7.66 22.41 15.63
CA PRO A 551 9.02 22.24 16.15
C PRO A 551 9.43 20.76 16.16
N VAL A 552 10.66 20.46 15.77
CA VAL A 552 11.27 19.13 15.90
C VAL A 552 11.80 18.98 17.32
N THR A 553 11.41 17.89 17.98
CA THR A 553 11.98 17.47 19.26
C THR A 553 13.01 16.37 19.05
N ASP A 554 13.88 16.10 20.04
CA ASP A 554 14.92 15.06 19.93
C ASP A 554 14.34 13.67 19.56
N PHE A 555 13.10 13.36 19.95
CA PHE A 555 12.38 12.14 19.54
C PHE A 555 10.88 12.38 19.29
N GLY A 556 10.31 11.67 18.31
CA GLY A 556 8.91 11.27 18.33
C GLY A 556 7.90 12.12 17.54
N ASN A 557 8.34 13.10 16.73
CA ASN A 557 7.41 13.85 15.90
C ASN A 557 7.94 14.10 14.48
N GLN A 558 7.05 14.08 13.48
CA GLN A 558 7.40 14.42 12.10
C GLN A 558 7.67 15.91 11.90
N GLY A 559 7.47 16.74 12.93
CA GLY A 559 7.56 18.19 12.77
C GLY A 559 6.41 18.76 11.91
N SER A 560 5.27 18.07 11.80
CA SER A 560 4.07 18.59 11.12
C SER A 560 2.75 17.94 11.53
N THR A 561 1.64 18.55 11.10
CA THR A 561 0.31 17.94 10.92
C THR A 561 -0.13 18.10 9.48
N ILE A 562 -0.86 17.10 8.96
CA ILE A 562 -1.27 17.01 7.55
C ILE A 562 -2.80 16.96 7.50
N GLU A 563 -3.39 17.80 6.67
CA GLU A 563 -4.82 17.85 6.38
C GLU A 563 -5.05 17.63 4.87
N GLN A 564 -6.09 16.86 4.52
CA GLN A 564 -6.49 16.66 3.13
C GLN A 564 -7.21 17.88 2.57
N VAL A 565 -6.92 18.23 1.32
CA VAL A 565 -7.59 19.31 0.60
C VAL A 565 -8.22 18.76 -0.69
N GLU A 566 -9.41 19.27 -1.05
CA GLU A 566 -10.10 18.98 -2.30
C GLU A 566 -9.81 20.05 -3.36
N PRO A 567 -9.93 19.77 -4.67
CA PRO A 567 -10.35 18.49 -5.27
C PRO A 567 -9.21 17.47 -5.40
N LYS A 568 -9.59 16.19 -5.44
CA LYS A 568 -8.75 15.07 -5.87
C LYS A 568 -9.05 14.65 -7.31
N ASN A 569 -8.01 14.23 -8.03
CA ASN A 569 -8.17 13.54 -9.30
C ASN A 569 -7.04 12.55 -9.53
N SER A 570 -7.22 11.67 -10.51
CA SER A 570 -6.21 10.70 -10.92
C SER A 570 -6.16 10.59 -12.43
N THR A 571 -5.00 10.24 -12.96
CA THR A 571 -4.79 9.98 -14.38
C THR A 571 -4.07 8.65 -14.53
N ILE A 572 -4.61 7.75 -15.35
CA ILE A 572 -3.88 6.54 -15.75
C ILE A 572 -3.11 6.88 -17.02
N HIS A 573 -1.81 6.67 -17.02
CA HIS A 573 -0.96 6.92 -18.19
C HIS A 573 -0.40 5.63 -18.77
N ALA A 574 -0.13 5.66 -20.08
CA ALA A 574 0.76 4.73 -20.74
C ALA A 574 1.90 5.49 -21.41
N PHE A 575 3.12 4.99 -21.24
CA PHE A 575 4.31 5.49 -21.93
C PHE A 575 5.02 4.34 -22.64
N ASP A 576 5.72 4.63 -23.73
CA ASP A 576 6.68 3.72 -24.32
C ASP A 576 7.85 3.57 -23.34
N TRP A 577 8.00 2.38 -22.75
CA TRP A 577 9.03 2.13 -21.73
C TRP A 577 10.45 2.10 -22.28
N ARG A 578 10.65 2.15 -23.61
CA ARG A 578 12.00 2.19 -24.19
C ARG A 578 12.51 3.61 -24.33
N THR A 579 11.59 4.56 -24.50
CA THR A 579 11.89 5.95 -24.85
C THR A 579 11.41 6.97 -23.82
N GLY A 580 10.44 6.60 -22.98
CA GLY A 580 9.74 7.50 -22.07
C GLY A 580 8.66 8.36 -22.74
N GLY A 581 8.38 8.16 -24.02
CA GLY A 581 7.35 8.94 -24.73
C GLY A 581 5.93 8.57 -24.29
N GLU A 582 5.09 9.57 -24.01
CA GLU A 582 3.68 9.33 -23.69
C GLU A 582 2.92 8.76 -24.90
N VAL A 583 2.13 7.72 -24.65
CA VAL A 583 1.29 7.06 -25.67
C VAL A 583 -0.16 7.54 -25.51
N TRP A 584 -0.70 7.42 -24.30
CA TRP A 584 -2.03 7.90 -23.96
C TRP A 584 -2.15 8.22 -22.48
N SER A 585 -3.16 9.00 -22.13
CA SER A 585 -3.56 9.28 -20.75
C SER A 585 -5.07 9.29 -20.62
N THR A 586 -5.59 8.70 -19.54
CA THR A 586 -7.03 8.68 -19.23
C THR A 586 -7.26 9.35 -17.89
N TYR A 587 -7.88 10.53 -17.93
CA TYR A 587 -8.21 11.33 -16.75
C TYR A 587 -9.48 10.80 -16.08
N ILE A 588 -9.42 10.64 -14.75
CA ILE A 588 -10.54 10.22 -13.90
C ILE A 588 -10.81 11.31 -12.87
N GLU A 589 -11.88 12.05 -13.10
CA GLU A 589 -12.27 13.20 -12.28
C GLU A 589 -12.80 12.79 -10.91
N GLY A 590 -12.40 13.50 -9.84
CA GLY A 590 -12.96 13.33 -8.50
C GLY A 590 -12.54 12.05 -7.79
N VAL A 591 -11.67 11.25 -8.40
CA VAL A 591 -11.21 9.95 -7.87
C VAL A 591 -9.76 10.05 -7.43
N SER A 592 -9.46 9.46 -6.29
CA SER A 592 -8.09 9.25 -5.81
C SER A 592 -7.63 7.84 -6.20
N TYR A 593 -6.35 7.69 -6.51
CA TYR A 593 -5.81 6.42 -6.98
C TYR A 593 -4.52 6.08 -6.25
N ARG A 594 -4.51 4.91 -5.61
CA ARG A 594 -3.36 4.36 -4.86
C ARG A 594 -3.19 2.85 -5.09
N GLY A 595 -4.18 2.19 -5.70
CA GLY A 595 -4.05 0.76 -6.02
C GLY A 595 -3.06 0.59 -7.17
N GLY A 596 -2.15 -0.37 -7.11
CA GLY A 596 -1.31 -0.70 -8.28
C GLY A 596 -2.17 -0.96 -9.53
N VAL A 597 -1.60 -0.77 -10.71
CA VAL A 597 -2.21 -1.23 -11.98
C VAL A 597 -1.65 -2.60 -12.35
N MET A 598 -2.48 -3.45 -12.96
CA MET A 598 -1.98 -4.65 -13.66
C MET A 598 -2.37 -4.59 -15.14
N VAL A 599 -1.59 -5.28 -15.99
CA VAL A 599 -1.91 -5.42 -17.42
C VAL A 599 -2.00 -6.89 -17.81
N SER A 600 -3.03 -7.26 -18.56
CA SER A 600 -3.21 -8.62 -19.07
C SER A 600 -4.22 -8.67 -20.22
N GLY A 601 -4.01 -9.55 -21.21
CA GLY A 601 -4.94 -9.71 -22.34
C GLY A 601 -5.19 -8.44 -23.17
N GLY A 602 -4.25 -7.49 -23.16
CA GLY A 602 -4.41 -6.18 -23.79
C GLY A 602 -5.33 -5.22 -23.01
N VAL A 603 -5.52 -5.46 -21.71
CA VAL A 603 -6.35 -4.65 -20.82
C VAL A 603 -5.55 -4.20 -19.60
N VAL A 604 -5.64 -2.92 -19.25
CA VAL A 604 -5.15 -2.35 -18.00
C VAL A 604 -6.29 -2.36 -16.99
N TYR A 605 -6.03 -2.94 -15.82
CA TYR A 605 -6.99 -3.00 -14.71
C TYR A 605 -6.53 -2.03 -13.62
N ALA A 606 -7.37 -1.04 -13.34
CA ALA A 606 -7.11 0.00 -12.37
C ALA A 606 -8.26 0.06 -11.35
N TYR A 607 -8.02 -0.42 -10.14
CA TYR A 607 -9.02 -0.38 -9.07
C TYR A 607 -8.89 0.90 -8.25
N ALA A 608 -9.90 1.77 -8.31
CA ALA A 608 -9.81 3.13 -7.80
C ALA A 608 -10.63 3.36 -6.53
N SER A 609 -10.39 4.50 -5.87
CA SER A 609 -11.02 4.83 -4.58
C SER A 609 -12.50 5.19 -4.65
N ASP A 610 -13.12 5.16 -5.82
CA ASP A 610 -14.57 5.30 -5.97
C ASP A 610 -15.28 3.93 -5.97
N GLY A 611 -14.53 2.85 -5.69
CA GLY A 611 -15.02 1.48 -5.67
C GLY A 611 -15.22 0.89 -7.05
N ASN A 612 -14.69 1.50 -8.11
CA ASN A 612 -14.76 0.97 -9.45
C ASN A 612 -13.43 0.39 -9.92
N MET A 613 -13.51 -0.78 -10.52
CA MET A 613 -12.43 -1.30 -11.36
C MET A 613 -12.65 -0.81 -12.78
N TYR A 614 -11.72 0.03 -13.23
CA TYR A 614 -11.62 0.50 -14.59
C TYR A 614 -10.84 -0.52 -15.42
N MET A 615 -11.40 -0.89 -16.56
CA MET A 615 -10.78 -1.80 -17.53
C MET A 615 -10.54 -1.00 -18.80
N LEU A 616 -9.29 -0.67 -19.08
CA LEU A 616 -8.89 0.20 -20.19
C LEU A 616 -8.20 -0.63 -21.27
N ASP A 617 -8.41 -0.30 -22.54
CA ASP A 617 -7.61 -0.85 -23.63
C ASP A 617 -6.15 -0.43 -23.46
N ALA A 618 -5.24 -1.40 -23.47
CA ALA A 618 -3.82 -1.17 -23.19
C ALA A 618 -3.12 -0.35 -24.30
N ASP A 619 -3.63 -0.38 -25.53
CA ASP A 619 -3.05 0.35 -26.66
C ASP A 619 -3.63 1.77 -26.80
N THR A 620 -4.86 2.02 -26.35
CA THR A 620 -5.55 3.30 -26.59
C THR A 620 -5.94 4.09 -25.34
N GLY A 621 -6.02 3.45 -24.17
CA GLY A 621 -6.54 4.05 -22.94
C GLY A 621 -8.06 4.19 -22.90
N GLU A 622 -8.79 3.71 -23.91
CA GLU A 622 -10.25 3.74 -23.93
C GLU A 622 -10.81 2.86 -22.79
N ILE A 623 -11.76 3.39 -22.03
CA ILE A 623 -12.45 2.61 -20.99
C ILE A 623 -13.38 1.61 -21.67
N LEU A 624 -12.95 0.34 -21.72
CA LEU A 624 -13.72 -0.77 -22.30
C LEU A 624 -14.90 -1.14 -21.40
N ASN A 625 -14.70 -1.08 -20.08
CA ASN A 625 -15.73 -1.33 -19.10
C ASN A 625 -15.38 -0.67 -17.75
N LYS A 626 -16.40 -0.49 -16.92
CA LYS A 626 -16.29 -0.06 -15.52
C LYS A 626 -17.21 -0.95 -14.69
N LYS A 627 -16.69 -1.58 -13.65
CA LYS A 627 -17.49 -2.39 -12.73
C LYS A 627 -17.42 -1.81 -11.32
N LEU A 628 -18.60 -1.46 -10.78
CA LEU A 628 -18.77 -0.92 -9.44
C LEU A 628 -18.87 -2.04 -8.41
N PHE A 629 -18.04 -1.98 -7.38
CA PHE A 629 -18.07 -2.86 -6.21
C PHE A 629 -18.54 -2.13 -4.94
N GLY A 630 -18.72 -0.80 -5.02
CA GLY A 630 -19.35 0.01 -3.98
C GLY A 630 -18.50 0.32 -2.76
N ILE A 631 -17.27 -0.21 -2.68
CA ILE A 631 -16.34 0.01 -1.58
C ILE A 631 -14.95 0.32 -2.16
N PRO A 632 -14.27 1.40 -1.71
CA PRO A 632 -12.90 1.68 -2.13
C PRO A 632 -11.93 0.62 -1.65
N VAL A 633 -10.97 0.25 -2.50
CA VAL A 633 -9.82 -0.57 -2.11
C VAL A 633 -8.59 -0.04 -2.84
N SER A 634 -7.45 -0.09 -2.16
CA SER A 634 -6.15 0.39 -2.68
C SER A 634 -5.20 -0.76 -2.99
N VAL A 635 -5.73 -1.88 -3.47
CA VAL A 635 -4.96 -3.11 -3.72
C VAL A 635 -5.11 -3.49 -5.18
N MET A 636 -3.98 -3.77 -5.82
CA MET A 636 -3.93 -4.23 -7.21
C MET A 636 -4.68 -5.57 -7.35
N PRO A 637 -5.59 -5.73 -8.31
CA PRO A 637 -6.14 -7.04 -8.63
C PRO A 637 -5.06 -7.93 -9.27
N THR A 638 -5.21 -9.25 -9.18
CA THR A 638 -4.32 -10.21 -9.85
C THR A 638 -5.12 -11.14 -10.75
N ILE A 639 -4.44 -11.86 -11.63
CA ILE A 639 -5.07 -12.78 -12.58
C ILE A 639 -4.31 -14.10 -12.65
N GLY A 640 -5.03 -15.20 -12.54
CA GLY A 640 -4.43 -16.54 -12.56
C GLY A 640 -5.43 -17.61 -12.99
N ALA A 641 -4.92 -18.77 -13.37
CA ALA A 641 -5.74 -19.91 -13.77
C ALA A 641 -6.21 -20.73 -12.57
N ASP A 642 -7.38 -21.35 -12.70
CA ASP A 642 -7.79 -22.44 -11.81
C ASP A 642 -7.25 -23.81 -12.28
N SER A 643 -7.59 -24.87 -11.54
CA SER A 643 -7.21 -26.25 -11.85
C SER A 643 -7.77 -26.79 -13.18
N ASP A 644 -8.77 -26.14 -13.78
CA ASP A 644 -9.26 -26.46 -15.12
C ASP A 644 -8.58 -25.64 -16.23
N GLY A 645 -7.69 -24.70 -15.87
CA GLY A 645 -7.05 -23.76 -16.79
C GLY A 645 -7.87 -22.52 -17.11
N ASN A 646 -8.95 -22.24 -16.36
CA ASN A 646 -9.78 -21.06 -16.56
C ASN A 646 -9.28 -19.88 -15.74
N TYR A 647 -8.84 -18.83 -16.43
CA TYR A 647 -8.37 -17.58 -15.84
C TYR A 647 -9.49 -16.80 -15.17
N LYS A 648 -9.16 -16.25 -14.01
CA LYS A 648 -10.02 -15.34 -13.24
C LYS A 648 -9.21 -14.16 -12.73
N VAL A 649 -9.86 -13.02 -12.65
CA VAL A 649 -9.37 -11.84 -11.94
C VAL A 649 -9.77 -11.97 -10.48
N PHE A 650 -8.80 -11.85 -9.57
CA PHE A 650 -8.96 -11.91 -8.13
C PHE A 650 -8.76 -10.53 -7.54
N LEU A 651 -9.69 -10.09 -6.69
CA LEU A 651 -9.62 -8.78 -6.04
C LEU A 651 -10.35 -8.78 -4.70
N TYR A 652 -9.99 -7.84 -3.83
CA TYR A 652 -10.68 -7.66 -2.56
C TYR A 652 -11.88 -6.73 -2.71
N ILE A 653 -12.99 -7.11 -2.10
CA ILE A 653 -14.20 -6.29 -1.98
C ILE A 653 -14.37 -5.97 -0.48
N GLY A 654 -13.99 -4.76 -0.09
CA GLY A 654 -13.79 -4.40 1.31
C GLY A 654 -12.52 -5.03 1.91
N GLY A 655 -12.07 -4.51 3.06
CA GLY A 655 -10.80 -4.92 3.65
C GLY A 655 -9.64 -3.96 3.38
N GLY A 656 -8.93 -3.55 4.44
CA GLY A 656 -7.69 -2.75 4.43
C GLY A 656 -7.67 -1.48 3.56
N GLY A 657 -7.91 -0.27 4.07
CA GLY A 657 -7.24 0.30 5.24
C GLY A 657 -6.14 1.31 4.89
N GLY A 658 -6.25 2.02 3.77
CA GLY A 658 -5.37 3.15 3.48
C GLY A 658 -5.65 4.34 4.41
N PHE A 659 -4.59 4.91 4.98
CA PHE A 659 -4.56 6.18 5.71
C PHE A 659 -5.25 7.36 4.95
N LEU A 660 -5.49 7.17 3.65
CA LEU A 660 -6.04 8.13 2.68
C LEU A 660 -7.58 8.23 2.63
N PHE A 661 -8.32 7.19 3.00
CA PHE A 661 -9.71 6.98 2.52
C PHE A 661 -10.82 6.99 3.57
N SER A 662 -10.53 7.50 4.78
CA SER A 662 -11.41 7.43 5.95
C SER A 662 -11.58 6.01 6.52
N SER A 663 -11.68 5.97 7.85
CA SER A 663 -11.35 4.83 8.71
C SER A 663 -12.48 3.80 8.87
N THR A 664 -12.77 3.00 7.85
CA THR A 664 -13.53 1.75 8.07
C THR A 664 -12.78 0.57 7.52
N ALA A 665 -11.85 0.05 8.33
CA ALA A 665 -11.32 -1.29 8.16
C ALA A 665 -12.45 -2.30 8.41
N LEU A 666 -13.11 -2.74 7.34
CA LEU A 666 -14.04 -3.86 7.38
C LEU A 666 -13.25 -5.16 7.13
N PRO A 667 -13.73 -6.33 7.57
CA PRO A 667 -13.12 -7.61 7.21
C PRO A 667 -12.98 -7.75 5.69
N GLY A 668 -14.04 -7.46 4.93
CA GLY A 668 -14.02 -7.58 3.48
C GLY A 668 -14.14 -9.02 2.98
N SER A 669 -13.91 -9.20 1.69
CA SER A 669 -13.98 -10.51 1.01
C SER A 669 -12.97 -10.59 -0.12
N LEU A 670 -12.48 -11.79 -0.42
CA LEU A 670 -11.86 -12.11 -1.71
C LEU A 670 -12.96 -12.45 -2.72
N ALA A 671 -12.88 -11.93 -3.94
CA ALA A 671 -13.80 -12.28 -5.02
C ALA A 671 -13.06 -12.67 -6.28
N ALA A 672 -13.61 -13.62 -7.02
CA ALA A 672 -13.09 -14.05 -8.31
C ALA A 672 -14.08 -13.72 -9.43
N PHE A 673 -13.56 -13.17 -10.53
CA PHE A 673 -14.32 -12.80 -11.71
C PHE A 673 -13.76 -13.49 -12.94
N GLY A 674 -14.62 -14.09 -13.75
CA GLY A 674 -14.22 -14.76 -14.98
C GLY A 674 -15.25 -14.54 -16.08
N ASN A 675 -14.90 -14.92 -17.30
CA ASN A 675 -15.86 -14.95 -18.40
C ASN A 675 -16.96 -15.99 -18.12
N PRO A 676 -18.19 -15.80 -18.62
CA PRO A 676 -19.22 -16.83 -18.58
C PRO A 676 -18.78 -18.07 -19.36
N ASP A 677 -19.27 -19.24 -18.97
CA ASP A 677 -18.92 -20.52 -19.62
C ASP A 677 -19.29 -20.51 -21.11
N VAL A 678 -20.31 -19.72 -21.47
CA VAL A 678 -20.71 -19.41 -22.83
C VAL A 678 -20.75 -17.90 -23.02
N LEU A 679 -19.85 -17.36 -23.85
CA LEU A 679 -19.86 -15.94 -24.20
C LEU A 679 -21.14 -15.57 -24.96
N PRO A 680 -21.77 -14.41 -24.67
CA PRO A 680 -22.93 -13.96 -25.41
C PRO A 680 -22.64 -13.81 -26.91
N SER A 681 -23.54 -14.29 -27.76
CA SER A 681 -23.44 -14.11 -29.20
C SER A 681 -23.96 -12.72 -29.61
N GLY A 682 -23.07 -11.72 -29.60
CA GLY A 682 -23.34 -10.38 -30.14
C GLY A 682 -23.32 -9.24 -29.11
N PRO A 683 -23.39 -7.97 -29.58
CA PRO A 683 -23.42 -6.81 -28.70
C PRO A 683 -24.66 -6.87 -27.80
N GLN A 684 -24.48 -6.78 -26.49
CA GLN A 684 -25.58 -6.69 -25.55
C GLN A 684 -26.06 -5.24 -25.48
N THR A 685 -27.32 -5.01 -25.82
CA THR A 685 -28.01 -3.77 -25.48
C THR A 685 -28.29 -3.79 -23.98
N ILE A 686 -27.44 -3.15 -23.18
CA ILE A 686 -27.72 -2.93 -21.77
C ILE A 686 -28.79 -1.84 -21.71
N ILE A 687 -30.05 -2.23 -21.49
CA ILE A 687 -31.12 -1.28 -21.16
C ILE A 687 -30.94 -0.93 -19.68
N GLN A 688 -30.21 0.14 -19.41
CA GLN A 688 -30.13 0.68 -18.06
C GLN A 688 -31.37 1.55 -17.82
N GLU A 689 -32.38 1.01 -17.15
CA GLU A 689 -33.49 1.81 -16.63
C GLU A 689 -32.96 2.67 -15.48
N VAL A 690 -32.54 3.89 -15.78
CA VAL A 690 -32.16 4.87 -14.76
C VAL A 690 -33.44 5.55 -14.27
N GLU A 691 -33.92 5.15 -13.09
CA GLU A 691 -35.01 5.85 -12.40
C GLU A 691 -34.44 7.15 -11.80
N VAL A 692 -34.53 8.25 -12.55
CA VAL A 692 -34.13 9.58 -12.04
C VAL A 692 -35.24 10.13 -11.15
N ILE A 693 -35.10 9.94 -9.83
CA ILE A 693 -35.96 10.61 -8.84
C ILE A 693 -35.46 12.05 -8.70
N VAL A 694 -36.09 12.98 -9.42
CA VAL A 694 -35.87 14.43 -9.23
C VAL A 694 -36.69 14.87 -8.01
N GLU A 695 -36.08 14.92 -6.83
CA GLU A 695 -36.67 15.62 -5.68
C GLU A 695 -36.58 17.13 -5.93
N ARG A 696 -37.69 17.72 -6.36
CA ARG A 696 -37.86 19.17 -6.45
C ARG A 696 -38.46 19.65 -5.13
N GLU A 697 -37.70 20.37 -4.32
CA GLU A 697 -38.30 21.20 -3.26
C GLU A 697 -39.12 22.30 -3.95
N VAL A 698 -40.44 22.13 -3.95
CA VAL A 698 -41.39 23.16 -4.39
C VAL A 698 -41.90 23.84 -3.13
N GLU A 699 -41.47 25.09 -2.90
CA GLU A 699 -42.20 26.00 -2.01
C GLU A 699 -43.59 26.22 -2.60
N ILE A 700 -44.61 25.66 -1.94
CA ILE A 700 -45.99 25.70 -2.42
C ILE A 700 -46.60 27.07 -2.07
N GLU A 701 -46.68 27.98 -3.05
CA GLU A 701 -47.81 28.90 -3.15
C GLU A 701 -48.78 28.43 -4.25
N ARG A 702 -49.79 27.70 -3.81
CA ARG A 702 -51.19 27.76 -4.25
C ARG A 702 -51.51 27.61 -5.76
N ILE A 703 -51.88 26.37 -6.14
CA ILE A 703 -52.90 25.92 -7.12
C ILE A 703 -52.90 26.58 -8.51
N VAL A 704 -52.72 25.78 -9.58
CA VAL A 704 -53.68 25.53 -10.69
C VAL A 704 -53.05 24.59 -11.74
N GLU A 705 -53.87 23.63 -12.18
CA GLU A 705 -53.89 22.77 -13.39
C GLU A 705 -52.60 22.32 -14.11
N LYS A 706 -52.57 21.00 -14.37
CA LYS A 706 -51.49 20.24 -14.99
C LYS A 706 -51.69 20.23 -16.51
N GLU A 707 -50.88 20.97 -17.25
CA GLU A 707 -50.69 20.80 -18.69
C GLU A 707 -49.34 20.09 -18.90
N VAL A 708 -49.35 18.89 -19.48
CA VAL A 708 -48.13 18.11 -19.75
C VAL A 708 -47.58 18.56 -21.10
N ILE A 709 -46.50 19.35 -21.06
CA ILE A 709 -45.67 19.64 -22.24
C ILE A 709 -44.46 18.72 -22.15
N ASN A 710 -44.33 17.80 -23.11
CA ASN A 710 -43.11 17.01 -23.29
C ASN A 710 -42.08 17.86 -24.03
N GLU A 711 -41.10 18.40 -23.30
CA GLU A 711 -39.92 19.01 -23.91
C GLU A 711 -38.76 18.00 -23.88
N ILE A 712 -38.32 17.60 -25.08
CA ILE A 712 -37.17 16.72 -25.29
C ILE A 712 -35.93 17.64 -25.30
N ILE A 713 -35.08 17.53 -24.28
CA ILE A 713 -33.74 18.13 -24.32
C ILE A 713 -32.78 17.08 -24.86
N VAL A 714 -32.33 17.29 -26.09
CA VAL A 714 -31.29 16.49 -26.73
C VAL A 714 -29.94 17.11 -26.38
N GLU A 715 -29.17 16.47 -25.51
CA GLU A 715 -27.73 16.69 -25.45
C GLU A 715 -27.02 15.52 -26.12
N LYS A 716 -26.31 15.85 -27.21
CA LYS A 716 -25.40 15.04 -28.01
C LYS A 716 -26.03 14.19 -29.12
N GLU A 717 -25.88 14.68 -30.36
CA GLU A 717 -26.15 13.94 -31.58
C GLU A 717 -25.14 12.78 -31.74
N VAL A 718 -25.63 11.55 -31.64
CA VAL A 718 -25.02 10.38 -32.29
C VAL A 718 -26.00 9.93 -33.37
N PRO A 719 -25.57 9.77 -34.64
CA PRO A 719 -26.49 9.35 -35.69
C PRO A 719 -26.84 7.88 -35.50
N VAL A 720 -28.04 7.62 -34.98
CA VAL A 720 -28.63 6.27 -34.94
C VAL A 720 -29.66 6.19 -36.06
N GLU A 721 -29.41 5.28 -36.99
CA GLU A 721 -30.35 4.91 -38.05
C GLU A 721 -31.50 4.12 -37.40
N VAL A 722 -32.66 4.75 -37.26
CA VAL A 722 -33.84 4.14 -36.63
C VAL A 722 -34.57 3.27 -37.66
N GLU A 723 -34.24 1.97 -37.71
CA GLU A 723 -35.12 0.99 -38.35
C GLU A 723 -36.19 0.53 -37.35
N ARG A 724 -37.43 0.97 -37.63
CA ARG A 724 -38.72 0.42 -37.18
C ARG A 724 -39.35 1.05 -35.93
N ILE A 725 -40.44 1.78 -36.17
CA ILE A 725 -41.45 2.17 -35.18
C ILE A 725 -42.34 0.94 -34.92
N VAL A 726 -42.44 0.50 -33.67
CA VAL A 726 -43.48 -0.43 -33.21
C VAL A 726 -44.45 0.38 -32.37
N GLU A 727 -45.66 0.62 -32.88
CA GLU A 727 -46.78 1.12 -32.08
C GLU A 727 -47.18 0.03 -31.08
N VAL A 728 -47.09 0.35 -29.78
CA VAL A 728 -47.60 -0.51 -28.70
C VAL A 728 -48.89 0.13 -28.18
N GLU A 729 -50.04 -0.47 -28.50
CA GLU A 729 -51.30 -0.19 -27.81
C GLU A 729 -51.19 -0.67 -26.36
N THR A 730 -51.30 0.27 -25.41
CA THR A 730 -51.29 -0.05 -23.98
C THR A 730 -52.70 -0.47 -23.53
N GLU A 731 -52.90 -1.76 -23.26
CA GLU A 731 -54.08 -2.26 -22.56
C GLU A 731 -53.86 -2.07 -21.04
N VAL A 732 -54.61 -1.16 -20.43
CA VAL A 732 -54.51 -0.86 -18.99
C VAL A 732 -55.33 -1.89 -18.21
N THR A 733 -54.65 -2.87 -17.60
CA THR A 733 -55.27 -3.77 -16.61
C THR A 733 -55.10 -3.16 -15.21
N VAL A 734 -56.20 -2.72 -14.60
CA VAL A 734 -56.23 -2.26 -13.20
C VAL A 734 -56.42 -3.49 -12.31
N THR A 735 -55.42 -3.85 -11.51
CA THR A 735 -55.57 -4.83 -10.42
C THR A 735 -55.89 -4.11 -9.11
N GLU A 736 -57.13 -4.24 -8.61
CA GLU A 736 -57.46 -3.91 -7.22
C GLU A 736 -56.92 -5.01 -6.30
N GLU A 737 -55.97 -4.69 -5.42
CA GLU A 737 -55.61 -5.54 -4.29
C GLU A 737 -56.71 -5.46 -3.20
N VAL A 738 -57.55 -6.49 -3.10
CA VAL A 738 -58.50 -6.66 -2.00
C VAL A 738 -57.82 -7.46 -0.89
N ILE A 739 -57.37 -6.79 0.17
CA ILE A 739 -56.91 -7.45 1.40
C ILE A 739 -58.11 -8.18 2.05
N SER A 740 -57.99 -9.49 2.21
CA SER A 740 -59.04 -10.34 2.80
C SER A 740 -59.41 -9.91 4.23
N PRO A 741 -60.71 -9.81 4.59
CA PRO A 741 -61.18 -9.57 5.95
C PRO A 741 -60.65 -10.57 7.00
N ILE A 742 -60.21 -11.76 6.57
CA ILE A 742 -59.65 -12.80 7.43
C ILE A 742 -58.31 -12.36 8.03
N SER A 743 -57.53 -11.55 7.31
CA SER A 743 -56.24 -11.04 7.78
C SER A 743 -56.39 -10.09 8.96
N TYR A 744 -57.45 -9.27 8.99
CA TYR A 744 -57.75 -8.39 10.13
C TYR A 744 -58.18 -9.16 11.38
N VAL A 745 -58.91 -10.27 11.21
CA VAL A 745 -59.32 -11.15 12.32
C VAL A 745 -58.12 -11.88 12.91
N ALA A 746 -57.16 -12.33 12.08
CA ALA A 746 -55.94 -12.99 12.54
C ALA A 746 -55.03 -12.05 13.34
N ILE A 747 -54.87 -10.81 12.86
CA ILE A 747 -54.08 -9.77 13.56
C ILE A 747 -54.75 -9.41 14.89
N GLY A 748 -56.09 -9.24 14.90
CA GLY A 748 -56.85 -8.97 16.12
C GLY A 748 -56.76 -10.07 17.18
N LEU A 749 -56.84 -11.35 16.77
CA LEU A 749 -56.69 -12.50 17.67
C LEU A 749 -55.27 -12.62 18.23
N GLY A 750 -54.25 -12.33 17.43
CA GLY A 750 -52.85 -12.32 17.87
C GLY A 750 -52.59 -11.31 18.99
N VAL A 751 -53.10 -10.08 18.84
CA VAL A 751 -52.96 -9.03 19.88
C VAL A 751 -53.68 -9.42 21.17
N ILE A 752 -54.89 -9.99 21.08
CA ILE A 752 -55.64 -10.45 22.27
C ILE A 752 -54.88 -11.55 23.01
N LEU A 753 -54.28 -12.51 22.29
CA LEU A 753 -53.51 -13.60 22.90
C LEU A 753 -52.26 -13.09 23.63
N VAL A 754 -51.55 -12.12 23.06
CA VAL A 754 -50.39 -11.48 23.71
C VAL A 754 -50.80 -10.74 24.98
N VAL A 755 -51.92 -10.00 24.95
CA VAL A 755 -52.44 -9.30 26.13
C VAL A 755 -52.88 -10.29 27.22
N VAL A 756 -53.58 -11.37 26.86
CA VAL A 756 -54.00 -12.40 27.81
C VAL A 756 -52.80 -13.12 28.42
N ALA A 757 -51.79 -13.46 27.62
CA ALA A 757 -50.54 -14.05 28.12
C ALA A 757 -49.82 -13.10 29.09
N GLY A 758 -49.75 -11.80 28.78
CA GLY A 758 -49.18 -10.78 29.67
C GLY A 758 -49.93 -10.63 30.99
N VAL A 759 -51.26 -10.69 30.97
CA VAL A 759 -52.10 -10.62 32.19
C VAL A 759 -52.00 -11.87 33.04
N ILE A 760 -51.91 -13.06 32.42
CA ILE A 760 -51.72 -14.33 33.14
C ILE A 760 -50.32 -14.37 33.78
N TYR A 761 -49.29 -13.94 33.05
CA TYR A 761 -47.91 -13.84 33.57
C TYR A 761 -47.82 -12.87 34.75
N SER A 762 -48.42 -11.68 34.62
CA SER A 762 -48.49 -10.68 35.69
C SER A 762 -49.20 -11.19 36.96
N ARG A 763 -50.21 -12.07 36.81
CA ARG A 763 -50.95 -12.66 37.94
C ARG A 763 -50.28 -13.90 38.53
N SER A 764 -49.42 -14.62 37.79
CA SER A 764 -48.68 -15.77 38.33
C SER A 764 -47.43 -15.36 39.13
N THR A 765 -46.93 -14.14 38.96
CA THR A 765 -45.77 -13.60 39.69
C THR A 765 -46.16 -12.83 40.96
N SER A 766 -47.46 -12.70 41.28
CA SER A 766 -47.93 -12.10 42.53
C SER A 766 -48.60 -13.15 43.44
N LYS A 767 -47.82 -14.09 43.97
CA LYS A 767 -48.08 -14.81 45.22
C LYS A 767 -46.79 -15.34 45.84
#